data_AF-A0AAU6CPG6-F1
#
_entry.id   AF-A0AAU6CPG6-F1
#
_cell.length_a   1.000
_cell.length_b   1.000
_cell.length_c   1.000
_cell.angle_alpha   90.00
_cell.angle_beta   90.00
_cell.angle_gamma   90.00
#
_symmetry.space_group_name_H-M   'P 1'
#
loop_
_entity.id
_entity.type
_entity.pdbx_description
1 polymer ?
#
loop_
_entity_poly.entity_id
_entity_poly.type
_entity_poly.pdbx_seq_one_letter_code
_entity_poly.pdbx_strand_id
1 'polypeptide(L)'
;MRRPIRGWLAAFTGALLLSTGITVASGPAAHAEGDGAAAKPALGWSSWSFIRRNPTAQNIEAQAKALKDSGLAKNGFVYANVDDFWYECPGSQGPNVDEYGRWVTDPAKFPPKGGKNGVQVVADYVHSLGLKFGLYVTPGISQQAVAQNTAIKGTAYHAADIATTATEANYNCGGMVGIDYAKPGAQQFVNSWADQFAGWGIDYLKIDGVGTPDIADVQAWSKALRQTGRHVHLELSNSLDINNAAAWKQLSDGWRTGGDIECYCGPDGSSYPLTTWSSLTSRFDQVAAWAPYGGPGGYNDYDSLEIGNGADDGLTPDERRTQMSLWSLAASPLFLGTDLTHLDPADLGMLKNTDVLAVDQDGIDATRISSDADSQVFAKTEPNGDAIVGLFNTGSAPREVATTATALGLPAARDYALQDLWTHRRTESAGRIAADVPPHGVALYRVHAARHVVNAAPDVSFALNWAPAASDSTTRTVTAVLSDNGSRPVTDAGLTLTGPAGTKITTGSTTRARTIKGGSALRATFTVTLEPSAELFASSAFQGTADYRYRSGTNRLTAGDTLTVNHPVTAPYRTYSSTTAVFSQSGTQLGIRAQGADLYNAINEYGAIYLPGAEHDGSTTTVKINSQADTDVWAKAGIMVRNDITESDTSPGYLALVATPGNGYLLDWDSDGDGHLDSQDSAGTAAYPSWLKLVRTGTTYSGYYSKDNSTWKLVGTIDLPTAAPTQDVGLTNTSHASGTTNETDFDAFSTTP
;
A
#
# COMPACT_ATOMS: atom_id res chain seq x y z
N MET A 1 52.54 22.84 65.90
CA MET A 1 53.60 21.89 65.49
C MET A 1 53.17 21.26 64.17
N ARG A 2 54.06 21.25 63.16
CA ARG A 2 53.99 20.51 61.89
C ARG A 2 53.04 21.00 60.77
N ARG A 3 53.65 21.87 59.95
CA ARG A 3 53.77 21.97 58.48
C ARG A 3 52.64 21.54 57.50
N PRO A 4 52.54 22.26 56.35
CA PRO A 4 51.46 22.19 55.35
C PRO A 4 51.92 21.59 54.00
N ILE A 5 51.08 21.65 52.95
CA ILE A 5 51.37 22.00 51.52
C ILE A 5 50.49 21.21 50.50
N ARG A 6 50.02 21.98 49.48
CA ARG A 6 49.43 21.69 48.14
C ARG A 6 47.90 21.66 48.11
N GLY A 7 47.17 22.61 47.47
CA GLY A 7 47.39 23.34 46.20
C GLY A 7 46.63 22.57 45.10
N TRP A 8 45.75 23.14 44.27
CA TRP A 8 45.93 24.28 43.37
C TRP A 8 44.59 24.82 42.83
N LEU A 9 44.60 26.09 42.42
CA LEU A 9 43.57 26.80 41.65
C LEU A 9 43.36 26.19 40.25
N ALA A 10 42.12 26.27 39.75
CA ALA A 10 41.84 26.49 38.34
C ALA A 10 40.69 27.51 38.21
N ALA A 11 40.97 28.58 37.48
CA ALA A 11 40.06 29.67 37.15
C ALA A 11 39.12 29.28 36.01
N PHE A 12 37.89 29.76 36.02
CA PHE A 12 37.09 29.92 34.80
C PHE A 12 36.67 31.38 34.65
N THR A 13 37.33 32.01 33.70
CA THR A 13 37.06 33.32 33.12
C THR A 13 35.71 33.34 32.41
N GLY A 14 34.90 34.36 32.70
CA GLY A 14 33.75 34.71 31.88
C GLY A 14 34.17 35.21 30.51
N ALA A 15 33.54 34.67 29.47
CA ALA A 15 33.51 35.25 28.14
C ALA A 15 32.04 35.53 27.79
N LEU A 16 31.73 36.82 27.75
CA LEU A 16 30.52 37.39 27.18
C LEU A 16 30.52 37.07 25.68
N LEU A 17 29.64 36.17 25.21
CA LEU A 17 29.37 36.02 23.79
C LEU A 17 28.04 36.73 23.50
N LEU A 18 28.15 37.84 22.77
CA LEU A 18 27.03 38.53 22.15
C LEU A 18 26.26 37.52 21.29
N SER A 19 25.06 37.15 21.71
CA SER A 19 24.07 36.56 20.82
C SER A 19 23.66 37.65 19.82
N THR A 20 24.22 37.63 18.62
CA THR A 20 23.59 38.25 17.46
C THR A 20 22.21 37.63 17.33
N GLY A 21 21.19 38.39 17.73
CA GLY A 21 19.80 38.06 17.47
C GLY A 21 19.62 38.00 15.96
N ILE A 22 19.61 36.79 15.41
CA ILE A 22 18.98 36.55 14.13
C ILE A 22 17.50 36.75 14.41
N THR A 23 17.01 37.95 14.10
CA THR A 23 15.60 38.16 13.83
C THR A 23 15.30 37.29 12.63
N VAL A 24 14.79 36.09 12.87
CA VAL A 24 14.05 35.36 11.84
C VAL A 24 12.87 36.28 11.56
N ALA A 25 12.94 37.04 10.47
CA ALA A 25 11.79 37.72 9.94
C ALA A 25 10.75 36.62 9.71
N SER A 26 9.72 36.60 10.54
CA SER A 26 8.53 35.82 10.26
C SER A 26 8.06 36.26 8.88
N GLY A 27 8.28 35.41 7.89
CA GLY A 27 7.62 35.53 6.60
C GLY A 27 6.12 35.72 6.84
N PRO A 28 5.42 36.47 5.98
CA PRO A 28 3.98 36.61 6.11
C PRO A 28 3.36 35.22 6.29
N ALA A 29 2.51 35.08 7.30
CA ALA A 29 1.79 33.84 7.55
C ALA A 29 1.14 33.36 6.26
N ALA A 30 1.40 32.11 5.89
CA ALA A 30 0.79 31.48 4.74
C ALA A 30 -0.74 31.53 4.90
N HIS A 31 -1.42 32.12 3.92
CA HIS A 31 -2.85 32.03 3.78
C HIS A 31 -3.14 30.96 2.73
N ALA A 32 -3.84 29.89 3.13
CA ALA A 32 -4.50 28.95 2.23
C ALA A 32 -5.50 29.68 1.30
N GLU A 33 -6.12 28.96 0.36
CA GLU A 33 -7.31 29.45 -0.35
C GLU A 33 -8.37 29.87 0.69
N GLY A 34 -8.40 31.15 1.02
CA GLY A 34 -9.00 31.70 2.24
C GLY A 34 -10.54 31.79 2.21
N ASP A 35 -11.19 30.96 1.40
CA ASP A 35 -12.65 30.93 1.22
C ASP A 35 -13.35 29.76 1.96
N GLY A 36 -12.56 28.85 2.56
CA GLY A 36 -13.06 27.74 3.37
C GLY A 36 -13.25 26.41 2.61
N ALA A 37 -12.80 26.29 1.36
CA ALA A 37 -12.83 25.03 0.58
C ALA A 37 -12.23 23.84 1.34
N ALA A 38 -10.98 24.02 1.78
CA ALA A 38 -10.19 23.06 2.53
C ALA A 38 -10.33 23.24 4.04
N ALA A 39 -11.50 23.69 4.52
CA ALA A 39 -11.77 23.70 5.96
C ALA A 39 -11.83 22.29 6.54
N LYS A 40 -12.17 21.29 5.71
CA LYS A 40 -12.17 19.86 6.02
C LYS A 40 -11.72 19.06 4.78
N PRO A 41 -11.20 17.84 4.96
CA PRO A 41 -10.92 16.95 3.83
C PRO A 41 -12.19 16.71 3.01
N ALA A 42 -12.05 16.67 1.68
CA ALA A 42 -13.18 16.46 0.76
C ALA A 42 -13.59 14.98 0.72
N LEU A 43 -14.90 14.72 0.70
CA LEU A 43 -15.47 13.37 0.63
C LEU A 43 -16.28 13.23 -0.66
N GLY A 44 -16.04 12.18 -1.44
CA GLY A 44 -16.71 12.01 -2.71
C GLY A 44 -16.42 10.69 -3.42
N TRP A 45 -16.56 10.71 -4.73
CA TRP A 45 -16.28 9.60 -5.63
C TRP A 45 -15.57 10.12 -6.89
N SER A 46 -14.63 9.35 -7.41
CA SER A 46 -13.90 9.64 -8.66
C SER A 46 -14.02 8.48 -9.63
N SER A 47 -14.08 8.78 -10.93
CA SER A 47 -14.28 7.76 -11.97
C SER A 47 -13.03 6.95 -12.32
N TRP A 48 -11.83 7.33 -11.87
CA TRP A 48 -10.58 6.78 -12.36
C TRP A 48 -10.42 5.28 -12.11
N SER A 49 -10.56 4.81 -10.86
CA SER A 49 -10.26 3.42 -10.50
C SER A 49 -11.19 2.43 -11.24
N PHE A 50 -12.50 2.62 -11.13
CA PHE A 50 -13.49 1.72 -11.72
C PHE A 50 -13.77 1.98 -13.21
N ILE A 51 -14.19 3.20 -13.57
CA ILE A 51 -14.66 3.50 -14.95
C ILE A 51 -13.48 3.74 -15.89
N ARG A 52 -12.42 4.35 -15.37
CA ARG A 52 -11.13 4.54 -16.04
C ARG A 52 -11.27 5.22 -17.40
N ARG A 53 -10.95 4.52 -18.49
CA ARG A 53 -10.82 5.07 -19.84
C ARG A 53 -12.15 5.35 -20.55
N ASN A 54 -13.28 4.98 -19.96
CA ASN A 54 -14.58 5.04 -20.61
C ASN A 54 -15.68 5.78 -19.83
N PRO A 55 -15.43 7.00 -19.31
CA PRO A 55 -16.50 7.79 -18.71
C PRO A 55 -17.48 8.25 -19.78
N THR A 56 -18.76 8.20 -19.45
CA THR A 56 -19.87 8.68 -20.27
C THR A 56 -20.88 9.39 -19.38
N ALA A 57 -21.69 10.30 -19.93
CA ALA A 57 -22.75 10.94 -19.16
C ALA A 57 -23.61 9.92 -18.41
N GLN A 58 -23.97 8.82 -19.07
CA GLN A 58 -24.81 7.78 -18.48
C GLN A 58 -24.18 7.11 -17.25
N ASN A 59 -22.90 6.69 -17.33
CA ASN A 59 -22.30 5.98 -16.21
C ASN A 59 -21.98 6.93 -15.05
N ILE A 60 -21.56 8.17 -15.32
CA ILE A 60 -21.33 9.18 -14.28
C ILE A 60 -22.64 9.54 -13.56
N GLU A 61 -23.74 9.76 -14.29
CA GLU A 61 -25.05 10.01 -13.71
C GLU A 61 -25.55 8.83 -12.85
N ALA A 62 -25.23 7.59 -13.25
CA ALA A 62 -25.56 6.38 -12.48
C ALA A 62 -24.78 6.33 -11.14
N GLN A 63 -23.48 6.64 -11.17
CA GLN A 63 -22.65 6.68 -9.95
C GLN A 63 -23.09 7.79 -9.00
N ALA A 64 -23.34 9.00 -9.50
CA ALA A 64 -23.86 10.11 -8.71
C ALA A 64 -25.23 9.77 -8.07
N LYS A 65 -26.10 9.09 -8.83
CA LYS A 65 -27.38 8.62 -8.29
C LYS A 65 -27.19 7.58 -7.19
N ALA A 66 -26.28 6.62 -7.37
CA ALA A 66 -25.97 5.61 -6.37
C ALA A 66 -25.36 6.23 -5.09
N LEU A 67 -24.50 7.24 -5.23
CA LEU A 67 -23.96 8.02 -4.12
C LEU A 67 -25.06 8.67 -3.26
N LYS A 68 -26.07 9.26 -3.90
CA LYS A 68 -27.23 9.81 -3.22
C LYS A 68 -28.09 8.72 -2.57
N ASP A 69 -28.45 7.68 -3.33
CA ASP A 69 -29.44 6.68 -2.93
C ASP A 69 -28.93 5.76 -1.79
N SER A 70 -27.63 5.48 -1.75
CA SER A 70 -26.97 4.76 -0.64
C SER A 70 -27.02 5.52 0.71
N GLY A 71 -27.27 6.83 0.63
CA GLY A 71 -27.27 7.75 1.75
C GLY A 71 -25.89 8.23 2.18
N LEU A 72 -24.83 7.89 1.46
CA LEU A 72 -23.46 8.38 1.72
C LEU A 72 -23.36 9.91 1.68
N ALA A 73 -24.17 10.57 0.84
CA ALA A 73 -24.28 12.02 0.82
C ALA A 73 -24.65 12.63 2.19
N LYS A 74 -25.42 11.92 3.02
CA LYS A 74 -25.77 12.37 4.38
C LYS A 74 -24.59 12.26 5.36
N ASN A 75 -23.59 11.45 5.01
CA ASN A 75 -22.37 11.24 5.76
C ASN A 75 -21.21 12.16 5.28
N GLY A 76 -21.45 13.01 4.26
CA GLY A 76 -20.48 13.99 3.78
C GLY A 76 -19.93 13.72 2.38
N PHE A 77 -20.15 12.54 1.81
CA PHE A 77 -19.70 12.21 0.44
C PHE A 77 -20.55 12.92 -0.61
N VAL A 78 -20.10 14.11 -1.02
CA VAL A 78 -20.89 15.02 -1.85
C VAL A 78 -20.31 15.27 -3.23
N TYR A 79 -19.03 14.96 -3.48
CA TYR A 79 -18.44 15.14 -4.80
C TYR A 79 -18.63 13.90 -5.68
N ALA A 80 -19.02 14.10 -6.94
CA ALA A 80 -19.00 13.09 -7.99
C ALA A 80 -18.15 13.61 -9.15
N ASN A 81 -16.93 13.11 -9.26
CA ASN A 81 -15.91 13.64 -10.16
C ASN A 81 -15.74 12.77 -11.39
N VAL A 82 -15.62 13.43 -12.54
CA VAL A 82 -15.15 12.80 -13.79
C VAL A 82 -13.66 13.05 -13.91
N ASP A 83 -12.89 11.98 -13.93
CA ASP A 83 -11.45 12.01 -14.17
C ASP A 83 -11.17 12.18 -15.69
N ASP A 84 -10.03 11.70 -16.19
CA ASP A 84 -9.62 11.84 -17.59
C ASP A 84 -10.66 11.26 -18.59
N PHE A 85 -10.49 11.53 -19.90
CA PHE A 85 -11.28 11.01 -21.03
C PHE A 85 -12.68 11.61 -21.26
N TRP A 86 -13.00 12.78 -20.69
CA TRP A 86 -14.24 13.53 -21.01
C TRP A 86 -14.19 14.33 -22.32
N TYR A 87 -13.00 14.50 -22.89
CA TYR A 87 -12.71 15.32 -24.07
C TYR A 87 -12.33 14.49 -25.30
N GLU A 88 -12.34 15.11 -26.47
CA GLU A 88 -11.90 14.49 -27.72
C GLU A 88 -10.37 14.38 -27.77
N CYS A 89 -9.86 13.15 -27.74
CA CYS A 89 -8.44 12.84 -27.90
C CYS A 89 -8.18 12.11 -29.24
N PRO A 90 -7.78 12.84 -30.30
CA PRO A 90 -7.55 12.24 -31.63
C PRO A 90 -6.20 11.53 -31.80
N GLY A 91 -5.28 11.62 -30.83
CA GLY A 91 -3.95 11.02 -30.91
C GLY A 91 -2.87 11.82 -30.17
N SER A 92 -1.61 11.50 -30.43
CA SER A 92 -0.44 12.03 -29.71
C SER A 92 -0.21 13.54 -29.86
N GLN A 93 -0.91 14.20 -30.79
CA GLN A 93 -0.92 15.66 -30.96
C GLN A 93 -1.72 16.39 -29.86
N GLY A 94 -2.35 15.65 -28.95
CA GLY A 94 -3.10 16.18 -27.82
C GLY A 94 -4.56 16.50 -28.12
N PRO A 95 -5.30 16.99 -27.11
CA PRO A 95 -6.75 17.18 -27.19
C PRO A 95 -7.16 18.13 -28.32
N ASN A 96 -8.30 17.84 -28.96
CA ASN A 96 -8.96 18.82 -29.83
C ASN A 96 -9.36 20.06 -29.03
N VAL A 97 -9.34 21.22 -29.68
CA VAL A 97 -9.64 22.50 -29.03
C VAL A 97 -10.71 23.30 -29.76
N ASP A 98 -11.42 24.13 -29.00
CA ASP A 98 -12.37 25.12 -29.50
C ASP A 98 -11.64 26.33 -30.13
N GLU A 99 -12.40 27.29 -30.64
CA GLU A 99 -11.84 28.49 -31.26
C GLU A 99 -10.97 29.36 -30.33
N TYR A 100 -10.99 29.06 -29.02
CA TYR A 100 -10.20 29.74 -28.00
C TYR A 100 -9.05 28.90 -27.42
N GLY A 101 -8.79 27.71 -27.99
CA GLY A 101 -7.71 26.83 -27.56
C GLY A 101 -8.04 25.97 -26.34
N ARG A 102 -9.32 25.86 -25.95
CA ARG A 102 -9.77 25.06 -24.81
C ARG A 102 -10.28 23.69 -25.27
N TRP A 103 -10.10 22.62 -24.49
CA TRP A 103 -10.45 21.28 -24.93
C TRP A 103 -11.93 21.12 -25.26
N VAL A 104 -12.21 20.39 -26.34
CA VAL A 104 -13.57 20.07 -26.76
C VAL A 104 -14.05 18.82 -26.03
N THR A 105 -15.21 18.92 -25.39
CA THR A 105 -15.94 17.77 -24.83
C THR A 105 -16.24 16.74 -25.92
N ASP A 106 -16.01 15.46 -25.66
CA ASP A 106 -16.43 14.38 -26.56
C ASP A 106 -17.97 14.30 -26.60
N PRO A 107 -18.64 14.68 -27.71
CA PRO A 107 -20.09 14.71 -27.77
C PRO A 107 -20.72 13.32 -27.88
N ALA A 108 -19.94 12.28 -28.20
CA ALA A 108 -20.43 10.89 -28.20
C ALA A 108 -20.52 10.35 -26.77
N LYS A 109 -19.58 10.72 -25.89
CA LYS A 109 -19.58 10.34 -24.47
C LYS A 109 -20.47 11.26 -23.62
N PHE A 110 -20.44 12.55 -23.90
CA PHE A 110 -21.15 13.60 -23.17
C PHE A 110 -21.99 14.44 -24.16
N PRO A 111 -23.20 13.98 -24.51
CA PRO A 111 -24.01 14.64 -25.52
C PRO A 111 -24.55 15.99 -25.05
N PRO A 112 -24.41 17.07 -25.85
CA PRO A 112 -24.98 18.37 -25.51
C PRO A 112 -26.51 18.35 -25.56
N LYS A 113 -27.15 19.20 -24.75
CA LYS A 113 -28.63 19.27 -24.68
C LYS A 113 -29.11 20.69 -24.41
N GLY A 114 -30.08 21.16 -25.21
CA GLY A 114 -30.72 22.45 -24.99
C GLY A 114 -29.76 23.65 -25.03
N GLY A 115 -28.72 23.58 -25.87
CA GLY A 115 -27.68 24.62 -25.98
C GLY A 115 -26.60 24.57 -24.88
N LYS A 116 -26.67 23.61 -23.95
CA LYS A 116 -25.64 23.36 -22.96
C LYS A 116 -24.62 22.35 -23.47
N ASN A 117 -23.37 22.53 -23.04
CA ASN A 117 -22.30 21.53 -23.23
C ASN A 117 -22.67 20.22 -22.50
N GLY A 118 -22.24 19.06 -23.00
CA GLY A 118 -22.59 17.76 -22.40
C GLY A 118 -22.09 17.58 -20.96
N VAL A 119 -20.89 18.08 -20.63
CA VAL A 119 -20.38 18.08 -19.24
C VAL A 119 -21.25 18.94 -18.35
N GLN A 120 -21.71 20.11 -18.84
CA GLN A 120 -22.64 20.96 -18.10
C GLN A 120 -23.99 20.25 -17.85
N VAL A 121 -24.48 19.45 -18.80
CA VAL A 121 -25.71 18.66 -18.61
C VAL A 121 -25.56 17.68 -17.46
N VAL A 122 -24.41 17.00 -17.36
CA VAL A 122 -24.11 16.08 -16.26
C VAL A 122 -23.96 16.84 -14.93
N ALA A 123 -23.24 17.98 -14.93
CA ALA A 123 -23.10 18.83 -13.75
C ALA A 123 -24.47 19.27 -13.20
N ASP A 124 -25.36 19.76 -14.07
CA ASP A 124 -26.73 20.14 -13.69
C ASP A 124 -27.50 18.96 -13.06
N TYR A 125 -27.35 17.75 -13.62
CA TYR A 125 -27.97 16.55 -13.07
C TYR A 125 -27.42 16.22 -11.69
N VAL A 126 -26.10 16.23 -11.51
CA VAL A 126 -25.43 15.98 -10.22
C VAL A 126 -25.87 17.02 -9.18
N HIS A 127 -25.95 18.30 -9.54
CA HIS A 127 -26.49 19.34 -8.64
C HIS A 127 -27.96 19.11 -8.29
N SER A 128 -28.78 18.61 -9.22
CA SER A 128 -30.19 18.27 -8.94
C SER A 128 -30.36 17.15 -7.90
N LEU A 129 -29.31 16.37 -7.68
CA LEU A 129 -29.23 15.35 -6.63
C LEU A 129 -28.83 15.92 -5.26
N GLY A 130 -28.40 17.19 -5.20
CA GLY A 130 -27.83 17.83 -4.01
C GLY A 130 -26.33 17.52 -3.82
N LEU A 131 -25.66 17.07 -4.88
CA LEU A 131 -24.24 16.75 -4.91
C LEU A 131 -23.45 17.88 -5.59
N LYS A 132 -22.12 17.77 -5.57
CA LYS A 132 -21.15 18.63 -6.24
C LYS A 132 -20.46 17.87 -7.37
N PHE A 133 -20.04 18.56 -8.42
CA PHE A 133 -19.49 17.94 -9.61
C PHE A 133 -18.06 18.39 -9.89
N GLY A 134 -17.16 17.44 -10.18
CA GLY A 134 -15.76 17.72 -10.47
C GLY A 134 -15.29 17.29 -11.84
N LEU A 135 -14.21 17.92 -12.30
CA LEU A 135 -13.60 17.67 -13.61
C LEU A 135 -12.07 17.61 -13.53
N TYR A 136 -11.45 17.18 -14.62
CA TYR A 136 -10.03 16.92 -14.77
C TYR A 136 -9.42 17.72 -15.93
N VAL A 137 -8.21 18.24 -15.74
CA VAL A 137 -7.33 18.83 -16.78
C VAL A 137 -5.85 18.54 -16.47
N THR A 138 -4.95 18.93 -17.37
CA THR A 138 -3.48 18.88 -17.16
C THR A 138 -2.85 20.26 -17.38
N PRO A 139 -1.62 20.53 -16.89
CA PRO A 139 -0.88 21.75 -17.16
C PRO A 139 -0.67 22.06 -18.65
N GLY A 140 -0.35 23.32 -18.94
CA GLY A 140 0.01 23.79 -20.27
C GLY A 140 -1.15 24.02 -21.24
N ILE A 141 -0.81 24.00 -22.53
CA ILE A 141 -1.71 24.24 -23.66
C ILE A 141 -1.56 23.12 -24.71
N SER A 142 -2.65 22.73 -25.35
CA SER A 142 -2.63 21.69 -26.39
C SER A 142 -1.80 22.13 -27.60
N GLN A 143 -0.97 21.23 -28.12
CA GLN A 143 -0.23 21.44 -29.36
C GLN A 143 -1.18 21.72 -30.54
N GLN A 144 -2.42 21.23 -30.50
CA GLN A 144 -3.42 21.58 -31.49
C GLN A 144 -3.82 23.05 -31.44
N ALA A 145 -3.97 23.65 -30.26
CA ALA A 145 -4.22 25.08 -30.12
C ALA A 145 -3.08 25.91 -30.72
N VAL A 146 -1.83 25.48 -30.47
CA VAL A 146 -0.64 26.12 -31.02
C VAL A 146 -0.58 25.98 -32.55
N ALA A 147 -0.83 24.79 -33.09
CA ALA A 147 -0.79 24.51 -34.52
C ALA A 147 -1.89 25.26 -35.29
N GLN A 148 -3.09 25.34 -34.72
CA GLN A 148 -4.21 26.12 -35.27
C GLN A 148 -4.06 27.61 -34.98
N ASN A 149 -3.11 27.97 -34.11
CA ASN A 149 -2.89 29.30 -33.56
C ASN A 149 -4.20 29.97 -33.10
N THR A 150 -4.98 29.27 -32.29
CA THR A 150 -6.30 29.72 -31.83
C THR A 150 -6.19 31.04 -31.07
N ALA A 151 -7.23 31.87 -31.14
CA ALA A 151 -7.26 33.14 -30.41
C ALA A 151 -7.35 32.91 -28.90
N ILE A 152 -6.78 33.78 -28.07
CA ILE A 152 -7.01 33.75 -26.63
C ILE A 152 -8.20 34.66 -26.32
N LYS A 153 -9.28 34.07 -25.80
CA LYS A 153 -10.56 34.74 -25.56
C LYS A 153 -10.39 36.08 -24.83
N GLY A 154 -10.98 37.13 -25.39
CA GLY A 154 -10.96 38.48 -24.80
C GLY A 154 -9.64 39.23 -24.96
N THR A 155 -8.72 38.75 -25.80
CA THR A 155 -7.43 39.40 -26.06
C THR A 155 -7.12 39.51 -27.55
N ALA A 156 -6.01 40.17 -27.89
CA ALA A 156 -5.46 40.20 -29.25
C ALA A 156 -4.39 39.11 -29.49
N TYR A 157 -4.09 38.29 -28.49
CA TYR A 157 -3.05 37.26 -28.52
C TYR A 157 -3.62 35.90 -28.92
N HIS A 158 -2.75 35.00 -29.34
CA HIS A 158 -3.07 33.65 -29.80
C HIS A 158 -2.21 32.60 -29.07
N ALA A 159 -2.57 31.33 -29.22
CA ALA A 159 -1.89 30.22 -28.55
C ALA A 159 -0.36 30.21 -28.78
N ALA A 160 0.10 30.49 -30.00
CA ALA A 160 1.54 30.51 -30.30
C ALA A 160 2.29 31.69 -29.65
N ASP A 161 1.60 32.74 -29.20
CA ASP A 161 2.23 33.89 -28.53
C ASP A 161 2.66 33.55 -27.08
N ILE A 162 2.01 32.57 -26.47
CA ILE A 162 2.19 32.18 -25.06
C ILE A 162 2.81 30.79 -24.89
N ALA A 163 2.78 29.94 -25.92
CA ALA A 163 3.31 28.58 -25.83
C ALA A 163 4.84 28.54 -25.77
N THR A 164 5.36 27.61 -24.98
CA THR A 164 6.78 27.25 -24.94
C THR A 164 7.04 25.99 -25.79
N THR A 165 8.29 25.56 -25.84
CA THR A 165 8.69 24.27 -26.41
C THR A 165 8.81 23.16 -25.36
N ALA A 166 8.60 23.46 -24.08
CA ALA A 166 8.63 22.45 -23.03
C ALA A 166 7.41 21.53 -23.18
N THR A 167 7.62 20.22 -23.07
CA THR A 167 6.52 19.25 -23.10
C THR A 167 5.92 19.13 -21.71
N GLU A 168 4.60 19.11 -21.62
CA GLU A 168 3.89 18.87 -20.36
C GLU A 168 3.33 17.45 -20.29
N ALA A 169 3.17 16.98 -19.05
CA ALA A 169 2.60 15.67 -18.79
C ALA A 169 1.10 15.68 -19.12
N ASN A 170 0.71 14.75 -20.00
CA ASN A 170 -0.65 14.28 -20.16
C ASN A 170 -0.56 12.79 -20.47
N TYR A 171 -0.72 11.96 -19.43
CA TYR A 171 -0.35 10.55 -19.46
C TYR A 171 -1.13 9.72 -20.49
N ASN A 172 -2.34 10.16 -20.86
CA ASN A 172 -3.23 9.40 -21.74
C ASN A 172 -3.32 9.97 -23.16
N CYS A 173 -3.54 11.27 -23.31
CA CYS A 173 -3.67 11.91 -24.63
C CYS A 173 -2.36 12.48 -25.18
N GLY A 174 -1.45 12.89 -24.29
CA GLY A 174 -0.20 13.56 -24.67
C GLY A 174 -0.42 14.94 -25.30
N GLY A 175 0.58 15.42 -26.05
CA GLY A 175 0.47 16.61 -26.91
C GLY A 175 0.20 17.92 -26.19
N MET A 176 0.68 18.07 -24.96
CA MET A 176 0.63 19.32 -24.20
C MET A 176 2.01 19.99 -24.18
N VAL A 177 2.04 21.32 -24.22
CA VAL A 177 3.27 22.13 -24.10
C VAL A 177 3.10 23.23 -23.07
N GLY A 178 4.20 23.66 -22.46
CA GLY A 178 4.16 24.63 -21.35
C GLY A 178 3.73 26.02 -21.80
N ILE A 179 3.26 26.83 -20.86
CA ILE A 179 2.86 28.23 -21.08
C ILE A 179 3.90 29.19 -20.48
N ASP A 180 4.35 30.17 -21.26
CA ASP A 180 5.19 31.27 -20.76
C ASP A 180 4.29 32.33 -20.09
N TYR A 181 4.13 32.21 -18.77
CA TYR A 181 3.33 33.14 -17.98
C TYR A 181 3.88 34.57 -17.89
N ALA A 182 5.07 34.85 -18.45
CA ALA A 182 5.55 36.22 -18.63
C ALA A 182 4.91 36.92 -19.85
N LYS A 183 4.28 36.15 -20.76
CA LYS A 183 3.66 36.69 -21.97
C LYS A 183 2.27 37.26 -21.69
N PRO A 184 1.94 38.43 -22.26
CA PRO A 184 0.56 38.91 -22.31
C PRO A 184 -0.36 37.86 -22.94
N GLY A 185 -1.55 37.66 -22.36
CA GLY A 185 -2.50 36.64 -22.82
C GLY A 185 -2.44 35.33 -22.04
N ALA A 186 -1.30 34.97 -21.43
CA ALA A 186 -1.14 33.69 -20.73
C ALA A 186 -2.14 33.51 -19.58
N GLN A 187 -2.24 34.50 -18.68
CA GLN A 187 -3.24 34.47 -17.60
C GLN A 187 -4.68 34.50 -18.15
N GLN A 188 -4.94 35.24 -19.22
CA GLN A 188 -6.28 35.32 -19.82
C GLN A 188 -6.72 34.00 -20.44
N PHE A 189 -5.78 33.21 -20.97
CA PHE A 189 -6.06 31.86 -21.43
C PHE A 189 -6.58 30.98 -20.29
N VAL A 190 -5.88 30.93 -19.15
CA VAL A 190 -6.33 30.18 -17.96
C VAL A 190 -7.62 30.75 -17.37
N ASN A 191 -7.79 32.07 -17.34
CA ASN A 191 -9.06 32.69 -16.92
C ASN A 191 -10.23 32.24 -17.81
N SER A 192 -10.01 32.11 -19.12
CA SER A 192 -11.07 31.69 -20.06
C SER A 192 -11.55 30.25 -19.87
N TRP A 193 -10.66 29.40 -19.33
CA TRP A 193 -10.98 28.04 -18.88
C TRP A 193 -11.76 28.07 -17.57
N ALA A 194 -11.25 28.79 -16.56
CA ALA A 194 -11.91 28.93 -15.27
C ALA A 194 -13.34 29.50 -15.41
N ASP A 195 -13.53 30.53 -16.25
CA ASP A 195 -14.84 31.10 -16.55
C ASP A 195 -15.79 30.08 -17.20
N GLN A 196 -15.27 29.20 -18.07
CA GLN A 196 -16.06 28.15 -18.70
C GLN A 196 -16.51 27.11 -17.67
N PHE A 197 -15.58 26.64 -16.84
CA PHE A 197 -15.88 25.67 -15.80
C PHE A 197 -16.84 26.24 -14.74
N ALA A 198 -16.64 27.50 -14.34
CA ALA A 198 -17.60 28.18 -13.46
C ALA A 198 -18.99 28.32 -14.11
N GLY A 199 -19.05 28.63 -15.42
CA GLY A 199 -20.29 28.67 -16.18
C GLY A 199 -20.98 27.32 -16.35
N TRP A 200 -20.22 26.22 -16.35
CA TRP A 200 -20.73 24.85 -16.33
C TRP A 200 -21.14 24.37 -14.94
N GLY A 201 -20.77 25.11 -13.89
CA GLY A 201 -21.07 24.75 -12.51
C GLY A 201 -20.09 23.75 -11.90
N ILE A 202 -18.85 23.66 -12.38
CA ILE A 202 -17.83 22.80 -11.77
C ILE A 202 -17.55 23.27 -10.32
N ASP A 203 -17.46 22.34 -9.38
CA ASP A 203 -17.20 22.56 -7.95
C ASP A 203 -15.83 22.05 -7.49
N TYR A 204 -15.17 21.25 -8.32
CA TYR A 204 -13.90 20.59 -8.03
C TYR A 204 -13.11 20.45 -9.33
N LEU A 205 -11.83 20.80 -9.32
CA LEU A 205 -10.94 20.68 -10.46
C LEU A 205 -9.67 19.93 -10.05
N LYS A 206 -9.44 18.76 -10.62
CA LYS A 206 -8.16 18.04 -10.56
C LYS A 206 -7.27 18.51 -11.71
N ILE A 207 -6.06 18.95 -11.39
CA ILE A 207 -4.99 19.21 -12.36
C ILE A 207 -3.96 18.09 -12.21
N ASP A 208 -3.82 17.25 -13.23
CA ASP A 208 -2.96 16.07 -13.21
C ASP A 208 -1.67 16.26 -14.01
N GLY A 209 -0.63 15.49 -13.69
CA GLY A 209 0.70 15.63 -14.29
C GLY A 209 1.52 16.83 -13.76
N VAL A 210 1.12 17.41 -12.63
CA VAL A 210 1.81 18.53 -11.96
C VAL A 210 3.15 18.08 -11.36
N GLY A 211 4.23 18.76 -11.74
CA GLY A 211 5.54 18.66 -11.13
C GLY A 211 6.10 20.00 -10.66
N THR A 212 7.35 20.01 -10.20
CA THR A 212 8.05 21.23 -9.78
C THR A 212 8.07 22.35 -10.84
N PRO A 213 8.23 22.08 -12.15
CA PRO A 213 8.16 23.12 -13.18
C PRO A 213 6.78 23.80 -13.29
N ASP A 214 5.71 23.12 -12.89
CA ASP A 214 4.31 23.54 -13.07
C ASP A 214 3.79 24.49 -11.96
N ILE A 215 4.63 24.93 -11.03
CA ILE A 215 4.22 25.89 -9.97
C ILE A 215 3.58 27.14 -10.59
N ALA A 216 4.07 27.60 -11.75
CA ALA A 216 3.51 28.74 -12.45
C ALA A 216 2.10 28.46 -13.00
N ASP A 217 1.86 27.25 -13.54
CA ASP A 217 0.54 26.80 -13.99
C ASP A 217 -0.45 26.76 -12.83
N VAL A 218 -0.06 26.14 -11.72
CA VAL A 218 -0.89 26.05 -10.52
C VAL A 218 -1.22 27.45 -9.98
N GLN A 219 -0.24 28.36 -9.96
CA GLN A 219 -0.47 29.75 -9.56
C GLN A 219 -1.45 30.48 -10.48
N ALA A 220 -1.37 30.24 -11.79
CA ALA A 220 -2.29 30.81 -12.76
C ALA A 220 -3.71 30.25 -12.59
N TRP A 221 -3.86 28.95 -12.36
CA TRP A 221 -5.14 28.29 -12.09
C TRP A 221 -5.79 28.75 -10.79
N SER A 222 -5.06 28.77 -9.66
CA SER A 222 -5.57 29.30 -8.38
C SER A 222 -6.09 30.73 -8.53
N LYS A 223 -5.36 31.58 -9.27
CA LYS A 223 -5.79 32.96 -9.53
C LYS A 223 -7.02 33.01 -10.45
N ALA A 224 -7.05 32.17 -11.48
CA ALA A 224 -8.13 32.08 -12.45
C ALA A 224 -9.43 31.55 -11.84
N LEU A 225 -9.37 30.58 -10.93
CA LEU A 225 -10.54 30.06 -10.23
C LEU A 225 -11.13 31.11 -9.28
N ARG A 226 -10.28 31.76 -8.47
CA ARG A 226 -10.71 32.83 -7.56
C ARG A 226 -11.40 34.00 -8.25
N GLN A 227 -10.96 34.39 -9.46
CA GLN A 227 -11.58 35.52 -10.14
C GLN A 227 -13.01 35.23 -10.62
N THR A 228 -13.38 33.96 -10.84
CA THR A 228 -14.72 33.60 -11.31
C THR A 228 -15.81 33.95 -10.29
N GLY A 229 -15.45 34.09 -9.01
CA GLY A 229 -16.38 34.24 -7.90
C GLY A 229 -17.18 32.97 -7.56
N ARG A 230 -16.96 31.86 -8.29
CA ARG A 230 -17.45 30.53 -7.94
C ARG A 230 -16.38 29.83 -7.12
N HIS A 231 -16.83 29.16 -6.06
CA HIS A 231 -16.00 28.27 -5.26
C HIS A 231 -15.71 26.98 -6.03
N VAL A 232 -14.43 26.66 -6.27
CA VAL A 232 -13.98 25.43 -6.95
C VAL A 232 -12.80 24.87 -6.17
N HIS A 233 -12.95 23.67 -5.61
CA HIS A 233 -11.84 22.98 -4.93
C HIS A 233 -10.74 22.67 -5.94
N LEU A 234 -9.51 23.10 -5.69
CA LEU A 234 -8.37 22.84 -6.56
C LEU A 234 -7.51 21.69 -6.01
N GLU A 235 -7.49 20.57 -6.72
CA GLU A 235 -6.71 19.37 -6.39
C GLU A 235 -5.55 19.19 -7.38
N LEU A 236 -4.36 18.88 -6.87
CA LEU A 236 -3.17 18.62 -7.68
C LEU A 236 -2.81 17.14 -7.71
N SER A 237 -2.36 16.66 -8.86
CA SER A 237 -1.87 15.30 -9.12
C SER A 237 -0.78 15.38 -10.19
N ASN A 238 0.20 14.49 -10.31
CA ASN A 238 0.42 13.23 -9.62
C ASN A 238 1.80 13.24 -8.92
N SER A 239 1.94 12.57 -7.77
CA SER A 239 3.24 12.36 -7.09
C SER A 239 4.04 13.65 -6.83
N LEU A 240 3.42 14.64 -6.17
CA LEU A 240 4.04 15.94 -6.00
C LEU A 240 5.33 15.89 -5.16
N ASP A 241 6.31 16.73 -5.48
CA ASP A 241 7.56 16.83 -4.73
C ASP A 241 7.32 17.48 -3.35
N ILE A 242 7.65 16.75 -2.28
CA ILE A 242 7.52 17.19 -0.89
C ILE A 242 8.32 18.46 -0.58
N ASN A 243 9.40 18.72 -1.32
CA ASN A 243 10.19 19.95 -1.16
C ASN A 243 9.41 21.21 -1.51
N ASN A 244 8.32 21.06 -2.28
CA ASN A 244 7.44 22.15 -2.70
C ASN A 244 6.12 22.18 -1.93
N ALA A 245 5.97 21.39 -0.86
CA ALA A 245 4.73 21.31 -0.08
C ALA A 245 4.19 22.68 0.41
N ALA A 246 5.08 23.62 0.73
CA ALA A 246 4.68 24.97 1.10
C ALA A 246 4.00 25.73 -0.06
N ALA A 247 4.47 25.53 -1.30
CA ALA A 247 3.86 26.11 -2.49
C ALA A 247 2.52 25.43 -2.81
N TRP A 248 2.44 24.10 -2.72
CA TRP A 248 1.20 23.34 -2.94
C TRP A 248 0.10 23.80 -1.98
N LYS A 249 0.41 23.90 -0.69
CA LYS A 249 -0.53 24.41 0.33
C LYS A 249 -0.95 25.86 0.11
N GLN A 250 -0.10 26.69 -0.47
CA GLN A 250 -0.44 28.08 -0.76
C GLN A 250 -1.37 28.21 -1.97
N LEU A 251 -1.29 27.28 -2.93
CA LEU A 251 -1.88 27.42 -4.25
C LEU A 251 -3.02 26.44 -4.54
N SER A 252 -3.35 25.53 -3.63
CA SER A 252 -4.36 24.48 -3.85
C SER A 252 -5.01 24.04 -2.53
N ASP A 253 -6.09 23.28 -2.64
CA ASP A 253 -6.86 22.73 -1.52
C ASP A 253 -6.44 21.29 -1.15
N GLY A 254 -5.76 20.61 -2.06
CA GLY A 254 -5.20 19.27 -1.86
C GLY A 254 -4.16 18.91 -2.91
N TRP A 255 -3.27 17.98 -2.56
CA TRP A 255 -2.24 17.49 -3.47
C TRP A 255 -1.93 16.01 -3.25
N ARG A 256 -1.87 15.27 -4.36
CA ARG A 256 -1.48 13.86 -4.36
C ARG A 256 -0.01 13.70 -4.02
N THR A 257 0.27 12.96 -2.96
CA THR A 257 1.62 12.81 -2.41
C THR A 257 2.42 11.71 -3.13
N GLY A 258 1.75 10.76 -3.79
CA GLY A 258 2.33 9.58 -4.43
C GLY A 258 1.70 9.27 -5.77
N GLY A 259 2.10 8.12 -6.34
CA GLY A 259 1.51 7.60 -7.56
C GLY A 259 0.08 7.13 -7.34
N ASP A 260 -0.45 6.51 -8.37
CA ASP A 260 -1.77 5.90 -8.35
C ASP A 260 -1.84 4.78 -7.30
N ILE A 261 -2.96 4.67 -6.57
CA ILE A 261 -3.19 3.57 -5.63
C ILE A 261 -3.56 2.28 -6.37
N GLU A 262 -4.01 2.38 -7.61
CA GLU A 262 -4.40 1.24 -8.42
C GLU A 262 -3.21 0.33 -8.74
N CYS A 263 -3.43 -0.99 -8.79
CA CYS A 263 -2.37 -1.95 -9.09
C CYS A 263 -2.09 -2.09 -10.60
N TYR A 264 -3.07 -1.72 -11.43
CA TYR A 264 -3.08 -1.97 -12.88
C TYR A 264 -2.80 -3.43 -13.27
N CYS A 265 -3.18 -4.36 -12.40
CA CYS A 265 -2.77 -5.75 -12.47
C CYS A 265 -3.72 -6.64 -13.30
N GLY A 266 -4.86 -6.10 -13.76
CA GLY A 266 -5.71 -6.76 -14.75
C GLY A 266 -5.15 -6.68 -16.19
N PRO A 267 -5.62 -7.53 -17.12
CA PRO A 267 -5.25 -7.45 -18.54
C PRO A 267 -5.48 -6.05 -19.11
N ASP A 268 -4.48 -5.49 -19.81
CA ASP A 268 -4.48 -4.10 -20.32
C ASP A 268 -4.68 -3.01 -19.22
N GLY A 269 -4.33 -3.35 -17.97
CA GLY A 269 -4.59 -2.53 -16.79
C GLY A 269 -6.08 -2.50 -16.40
N SER A 270 -6.83 -3.58 -16.66
CA SER A 270 -8.25 -3.71 -16.34
C SER A 270 -8.63 -3.12 -14.97
N SER A 271 -9.87 -2.60 -14.83
CA SER A 271 -10.36 -1.97 -13.58
C SER A 271 -10.40 -2.89 -12.38
N TYR A 272 -10.21 -4.21 -12.55
CA TYR A 272 -10.20 -5.15 -11.43
C TYR A 272 -8.97 -6.09 -11.47
N PRO A 273 -8.40 -6.46 -10.30
CA PRO A 273 -8.69 -5.83 -9.02
C PRO A 273 -8.25 -4.36 -9.00
N LEU A 274 -8.95 -3.50 -8.25
CA LEU A 274 -8.69 -2.05 -8.27
C LEU A 274 -7.30 -1.75 -7.69
N THR A 275 -6.97 -2.35 -6.55
CA THR A 275 -5.70 -2.13 -5.85
C THR A 275 -5.14 -3.45 -5.28
N THR A 276 -4.03 -3.37 -4.54
CA THR A 276 -3.43 -4.48 -3.82
C THR A 276 -2.95 -4.04 -2.44
N TRP A 277 -2.74 -5.01 -1.55
CA TRP A 277 -2.09 -4.76 -0.27
C TRP A 277 -0.72 -4.08 -0.41
N SER A 278 0.05 -4.42 -1.45
CA SER A 278 1.34 -3.78 -1.73
C SER A 278 1.19 -2.27 -2.02
N SER A 279 0.23 -1.91 -2.88
CA SER A 279 -0.10 -0.50 -3.16
C SER A 279 -0.48 0.24 -1.88
N LEU A 280 -1.32 -0.35 -1.02
CA LEU A 280 -1.71 0.23 0.26
C LEU A 280 -0.51 0.40 1.20
N THR A 281 0.28 -0.66 1.43
CA THR A 281 1.38 -0.61 2.39
C THR A 281 2.43 0.45 2.05
N SER A 282 2.62 0.74 0.77
CA SER A 282 3.49 1.83 0.31
C SER A 282 3.09 3.22 0.85
N ARG A 283 1.84 3.40 1.29
CA ARG A 283 1.33 4.66 1.83
C ARG A 283 1.69 4.89 3.30
N PHE A 284 2.07 3.88 4.07
CA PHE A 284 2.41 4.09 5.50
C PHE A 284 3.60 5.04 5.70
N ASP A 285 4.70 4.83 4.96
CA ASP A 285 5.86 5.72 5.03
C ASP A 285 5.56 7.11 4.46
N GLN A 286 4.71 7.16 3.44
CA GLN A 286 4.28 8.40 2.84
C GLN A 286 3.44 9.24 3.82
N VAL A 287 2.46 8.63 4.49
CA VAL A 287 1.67 9.28 5.54
C VAL A 287 2.59 9.83 6.63
N ALA A 288 3.55 9.03 7.09
CA ALA A 288 4.51 9.48 8.10
C ALA A 288 5.38 10.67 7.63
N ALA A 289 5.80 10.69 6.37
CA ALA A 289 6.64 11.76 5.81
C ALA A 289 5.85 13.05 5.56
N TRP A 290 4.60 12.95 5.11
CA TRP A 290 3.78 14.09 4.69
C TRP A 290 2.94 14.72 5.80
N ALA A 291 2.75 14.03 6.94
CA ALA A 291 1.96 14.52 8.07
C ALA A 291 2.23 15.99 8.49
N PRO A 292 3.46 16.54 8.45
CA PRO A 292 3.70 17.95 8.82
C PRO A 292 3.08 18.99 7.87
N TYR A 293 2.65 18.59 6.67
CA TYR A 293 2.28 19.51 5.59
C TYR A 293 0.76 19.63 5.38
N GLY A 294 -0.02 18.61 5.71
CA GLY A 294 -1.47 18.61 5.57
C GLY A 294 -2.18 19.35 6.72
N GLY A 295 -3.49 19.54 6.56
CA GLY A 295 -4.38 20.14 7.56
C GLY A 295 -5.27 21.26 6.99
N PRO A 296 -5.94 22.05 7.85
CA PRO A 296 -6.86 23.07 7.38
C PRO A 296 -6.20 24.05 6.40
N GLY A 297 -6.82 24.21 5.24
CA GLY A 297 -6.29 25.00 4.14
C GLY A 297 -5.43 24.24 3.13
N GLY A 298 -5.32 22.91 3.23
CA GLY A 298 -4.63 22.08 2.25
C GLY A 298 -4.31 20.69 2.78
N TYR A 299 -4.83 19.64 2.16
CA TYR A 299 -4.67 18.26 2.63
C TYR A 299 -3.74 17.42 1.76
N ASN A 300 -3.03 16.49 2.40
CA ASN A 300 -2.30 15.45 1.70
C ASN A 300 -3.29 14.45 1.12
N ASP A 301 -3.25 14.23 -0.20
CA ASP A 301 -4.04 13.20 -0.88
C ASP A 301 -3.18 11.93 -1.07
N TYR A 302 -3.64 10.81 -0.50
CA TYR A 302 -3.03 9.49 -0.67
C TYR A 302 -3.71 8.65 -1.74
N ASP A 303 -4.53 9.32 -2.57
CA ASP A 303 -5.34 8.80 -3.66
C ASP A 303 -6.62 8.08 -3.19
N SER A 304 -7.36 7.51 -4.14
CA SER A 304 -8.66 6.89 -3.96
C SER A 304 -8.74 5.86 -2.82
N LEU A 305 -9.92 5.84 -2.17
CA LEU A 305 -10.32 4.87 -1.17
C LEU A 305 -11.05 3.71 -1.87
N GLU A 306 -10.44 2.52 -1.82
CA GLU A 306 -10.94 1.33 -2.52
C GLU A 306 -11.68 0.41 -1.56
N ILE A 307 -12.93 0.77 -1.29
CA ILE A 307 -13.86 -0.01 -0.46
C ILE A 307 -15.14 -0.23 -1.24
N GLY A 308 -15.32 -1.44 -1.79
CA GLY A 308 -16.53 -1.78 -2.54
C GLY A 308 -16.31 -2.93 -3.51
N ASN A 309 -17.41 -3.52 -3.99
CA ASN A 309 -17.41 -4.59 -5.00
C ASN A 309 -16.81 -5.93 -4.52
N GLY A 310 -16.77 -6.20 -3.21
CA GLY A 310 -16.23 -7.47 -2.71
C GLY A 310 -14.79 -7.70 -3.20
N ALA A 311 -14.44 -8.91 -3.61
CA ALA A 311 -13.07 -9.26 -4.03
C ALA A 311 -12.55 -8.46 -5.24
N ASP A 312 -13.42 -7.75 -5.97
CA ASP A 312 -13.03 -6.96 -7.14
C ASP A 312 -12.20 -5.72 -6.76
N ASP A 313 -12.25 -5.21 -5.52
CA ASP A 313 -11.30 -4.15 -5.11
C ASP A 313 -9.87 -4.65 -4.87
N GLY A 314 -9.68 -5.97 -4.72
CA GLY A 314 -8.39 -6.58 -4.43
C GLY A 314 -7.99 -6.55 -2.96
N LEU A 315 -8.86 -6.12 -2.05
CA LEU A 315 -8.61 -6.01 -0.61
C LEU A 315 -9.53 -6.94 0.20
N THR A 316 -8.99 -7.52 1.25
CA THR A 316 -9.75 -8.19 2.29
C THR A 316 -10.52 -7.18 3.15
N PRO A 317 -11.57 -7.61 3.89
CA PRO A 317 -12.29 -6.71 4.79
C PRO A 317 -11.43 -6.01 5.85
N ASP A 318 -10.36 -6.66 6.32
CA ASP A 318 -9.44 -6.06 7.30
C ASP A 318 -8.49 -5.05 6.64
N GLU A 319 -8.04 -5.30 5.39
CA GLU A 319 -7.25 -4.36 4.59
C GLU A 319 -8.04 -3.09 4.25
N ARG A 320 -9.34 -3.21 3.93
CA ARG A 320 -10.25 -2.06 3.71
C ARG A 320 -10.35 -1.18 4.96
N ARG A 321 -10.52 -1.80 6.13
CA ARG A 321 -10.52 -1.07 7.42
C ARG A 321 -9.18 -0.38 7.66
N THR A 322 -8.08 -1.05 7.32
CA THR A 322 -6.74 -0.48 7.40
C THR A 322 -6.60 0.74 6.49
N GLN A 323 -7.03 0.66 5.22
CA GLN A 323 -6.99 1.81 4.29
C GLN A 323 -7.79 3.00 4.85
N MET A 324 -9.08 2.78 5.18
CA MET A 324 -9.93 3.87 5.68
C MET A 324 -9.39 4.46 6.98
N SER A 325 -8.84 3.63 7.88
CA SER A 325 -8.28 4.11 9.14
C SER A 325 -7.01 4.92 8.93
N LEU A 326 -6.13 4.50 8.02
CA LEU A 326 -4.89 5.22 7.72
C LEU A 326 -5.20 6.57 7.05
N TRP A 327 -6.09 6.59 6.06
CA TRP A 327 -6.51 7.83 5.38
C TRP A 327 -7.20 8.78 6.36
N SER A 328 -8.08 8.27 7.22
CA SER A 328 -8.77 9.10 8.22
C SER A 328 -7.83 9.66 9.27
N LEU A 329 -6.83 8.88 9.70
CA LEU A 329 -5.78 9.39 10.59
C LEU A 329 -4.94 10.46 9.93
N ALA A 330 -4.71 10.36 8.62
CA ALA A 330 -3.97 11.33 7.82
C ALA A 330 -4.83 12.51 7.31
N ALA A 331 -6.10 12.58 7.69
CA ALA A 331 -7.05 13.59 7.20
C ALA A 331 -7.01 13.75 5.66
N SER A 332 -6.88 12.63 4.95
CA SER A 332 -6.85 12.60 3.49
C SER A 332 -8.23 12.86 2.92
N PRO A 333 -8.36 13.53 1.77
CA PRO A 333 -9.60 13.45 1.00
C PRO A 333 -10.02 11.98 0.83
N LEU A 334 -11.30 11.69 1.08
CA LEU A 334 -11.88 10.36 0.95
C LEU A 334 -12.71 10.29 -0.33
N PHE A 335 -12.03 10.08 -1.45
CA PHE A 335 -12.66 9.83 -2.74
C PHE A 335 -12.77 8.34 -3.02
N LEU A 336 -13.99 7.83 -3.11
CA LEU A 336 -14.25 6.43 -3.46
C LEU A 336 -13.88 6.19 -4.93
N GLY A 337 -13.11 5.13 -5.19
CA GLY A 337 -12.75 4.68 -6.54
C GLY A 337 -13.67 3.58 -7.12
N THR A 338 -14.42 2.92 -6.23
CA THR A 338 -15.23 1.73 -6.52
C THR A 338 -16.49 2.00 -7.37
N ASP A 339 -17.20 0.93 -7.75
CA ASP A 339 -18.52 1.00 -8.39
C ASP A 339 -19.63 1.15 -7.34
N LEU A 340 -20.16 2.36 -7.20
CA LEU A 340 -21.20 2.65 -6.21
C LEU A 340 -22.53 1.94 -6.52
N THR A 341 -22.74 1.47 -7.75
CA THR A 341 -23.97 0.76 -8.15
C THR A 341 -24.00 -0.69 -7.65
N HIS A 342 -22.85 -1.20 -7.19
CA HIS A 342 -22.70 -2.57 -6.67
C HIS A 342 -22.17 -2.62 -5.22
N LEU A 343 -22.29 -1.51 -4.46
CA LEU A 343 -21.94 -1.50 -3.05
C LEU A 343 -22.75 -2.51 -2.24
N ASP A 344 -22.05 -3.44 -1.58
CA ASP A 344 -22.66 -4.39 -0.69
C ASP A 344 -22.97 -3.79 0.70
N PRO A 345 -23.80 -4.44 1.54
CA PRO A 345 -24.15 -3.92 2.85
C PRO A 345 -22.96 -3.81 3.83
N ALA A 346 -21.92 -4.63 3.68
CA ALA A 346 -20.75 -4.60 4.55
C ALA A 346 -19.88 -3.39 4.21
N ASP A 347 -19.57 -3.18 2.94
CA ASP A 347 -18.81 -2.03 2.43
C ASP A 347 -19.53 -0.72 2.75
N LEU A 348 -20.85 -0.66 2.48
CA LEU A 348 -21.67 0.49 2.84
C LEU A 348 -21.68 0.75 4.36
N GLY A 349 -21.63 -0.31 5.17
CA GLY A 349 -21.50 -0.21 6.62
C GLY A 349 -20.19 0.44 7.05
N MET A 350 -19.07 0.09 6.39
CA MET A 350 -17.77 0.70 6.66
C MET A 350 -17.76 2.18 6.27
N LEU A 351 -18.20 2.50 5.06
CA LEU A 351 -18.22 3.86 4.53
C LEU A 351 -19.13 4.81 5.31
N LYS A 352 -20.14 4.28 6.02
CA LYS A 352 -21.06 5.08 6.86
C LYS A 352 -20.66 5.15 8.33
N ASN A 353 -19.52 4.57 8.71
CA ASN A 353 -19.06 4.61 10.09
C ASN A 353 -18.70 6.04 10.52
N THR A 354 -19.61 6.70 11.23
CA THR A 354 -19.45 8.09 11.66
C THR A 354 -18.34 8.29 12.68
N ASP A 355 -17.96 7.25 13.43
CA ASP A 355 -16.86 7.35 14.40
C ASP A 355 -15.51 7.46 13.68
N VAL A 356 -15.32 6.71 12.59
CA VAL A 356 -14.11 6.76 11.74
C VAL A 356 -14.09 8.01 10.88
N LEU A 357 -15.21 8.36 10.24
CA LEU A 357 -15.31 9.61 9.47
C LEU A 357 -15.06 10.86 10.34
N ALA A 358 -15.43 10.84 11.62
CA ALA A 358 -15.13 11.95 12.52
C ALA A 358 -13.62 12.12 12.77
N VAL A 359 -12.83 11.05 12.68
CA VAL A 359 -11.36 11.12 12.76
C VAL A 359 -10.83 11.85 11.55
N ASP A 360 -11.28 11.53 10.34
CA ASP A 360 -10.89 12.26 9.13
C ASP A 360 -11.29 13.76 9.21
N GLN A 361 -12.55 13.99 9.58
CA GLN A 361 -13.19 15.29 9.52
C GLN A 361 -12.81 16.26 10.65
N ASP A 362 -11.85 15.88 11.52
CA ASP A 362 -11.17 16.80 12.43
C ASP A 362 -10.09 17.64 11.72
N GLY A 363 -9.65 17.20 10.52
CA GLY A 363 -8.66 17.89 9.69
C GLY A 363 -7.23 17.85 10.24
N ILE A 364 -6.92 16.95 11.18
CA ILE A 364 -5.63 16.84 11.83
C ILE A 364 -4.89 15.62 11.28
N ASP A 365 -3.69 15.84 10.77
CA ASP A 365 -2.80 14.78 10.31
C ASP A 365 -2.14 14.06 11.49
N ALA A 366 -2.21 12.73 11.51
CA ALA A 366 -1.58 11.91 12.54
C ALA A 366 -0.10 11.69 12.29
N THR A 367 0.67 11.63 13.37
CA THR A 367 2.10 11.31 13.32
C THR A 367 2.33 9.84 13.60
N ARG A 368 3.30 9.24 12.91
CA ARG A 368 3.80 7.91 13.28
C ARG A 368 4.60 8.00 14.57
N ILE A 369 4.16 7.30 15.62
CA ILE A 369 4.82 7.31 16.93
C ILE A 369 5.70 6.09 17.19
N SER A 370 5.46 4.98 16.48
CA SER A 370 6.33 3.80 16.50
C SER A 370 6.09 2.91 15.29
N SER A 371 7.10 2.15 14.89
CA SER A 371 7.00 1.10 13.89
C SER A 371 8.03 0.01 14.13
N ASP A 372 7.73 -1.20 13.67
CA ASP A 372 8.68 -2.29 13.47
C ASP A 372 8.45 -2.92 12.08
N ALA A 373 9.02 -4.10 11.81
CA ALA A 373 8.90 -4.74 10.51
C ALA A 373 7.44 -5.06 10.11
N ASP A 374 6.59 -5.39 11.09
CA ASP A 374 5.25 -5.93 10.86
C ASP A 374 4.16 -5.09 11.55
N SER A 375 4.48 -3.88 12.03
CA SER A 375 3.49 -2.99 12.62
C SER A 375 3.85 -1.52 12.57
N GLN A 376 2.79 -0.73 12.58
CA GLN A 376 2.84 0.72 12.57
C GLN A 376 1.85 1.27 13.60
N VAL A 377 2.22 2.35 14.28
CA VAL A 377 1.33 3.06 15.20
C VAL A 377 1.31 4.54 14.85
N PHE A 378 0.12 5.04 14.53
CA PHE A 378 -0.14 6.44 14.23
C PHE A 378 -1.05 7.04 15.29
N ALA A 379 -0.77 8.29 15.68
CA ALA A 379 -1.59 8.99 16.65
C ALA A 379 -1.69 10.49 16.39
N LYS A 380 -2.82 11.05 16.81
CA LYS A 380 -3.10 12.49 16.87
C LYS A 380 -3.86 12.85 18.14
N THR A 381 -3.87 14.14 18.46
CA THR A 381 -4.68 14.70 19.55
C THR A 381 -5.79 15.55 18.95
N GLU A 382 -7.04 15.21 19.25
CA GLU A 382 -8.21 15.98 18.85
C GLU A 382 -8.27 17.31 19.64
N PRO A 383 -8.99 18.34 19.16
CA PRO A 383 -9.08 19.65 19.83
C PRO A 383 -9.64 19.61 21.26
N ASN A 384 -10.39 18.56 21.61
CA ASN A 384 -10.91 18.33 22.96
C ASN A 384 -9.87 17.73 23.93
N GLY A 385 -8.66 17.39 23.45
CA GLY A 385 -7.58 16.77 24.21
C GLY A 385 -7.61 15.24 24.25
N ASP A 386 -8.56 14.60 23.56
CA ASP A 386 -8.56 13.14 23.38
C ASP A 386 -7.48 12.74 22.38
N ALA A 387 -6.91 11.54 22.55
CA ALA A 387 -5.98 10.98 21.56
C ALA A 387 -6.72 9.99 20.64
N ILE A 388 -6.47 10.06 19.34
CA ILE A 388 -6.83 8.99 18.39
C ILE A 388 -5.57 8.19 18.10
N VAL A 389 -5.67 6.87 18.13
CA VAL A 389 -4.56 5.97 17.83
C VAL A 389 -5.00 4.81 16.93
N GLY A 390 -4.27 4.59 15.85
CA GLY A 390 -4.37 3.40 15.01
C GLY A 390 -3.23 2.44 15.31
N LEU A 391 -3.56 1.20 15.68
CA LEU A 391 -2.63 0.09 15.90
C LEU A 391 -2.70 -0.84 14.69
N PHE A 392 -1.74 -0.76 13.78
CA PHE A 392 -1.75 -1.48 12.51
C PHE A 392 -0.83 -2.70 12.56
N ASN A 393 -1.33 -3.84 12.08
CA ASN A 393 -0.52 -5.02 11.80
C ASN A 393 -0.27 -5.07 10.29
N THR A 394 0.97 -4.85 9.87
CA THR A 394 1.35 -4.92 8.46
C THR A 394 1.90 -6.28 8.06
N GLY A 395 2.06 -7.20 9.01
CA GLY A 395 2.52 -8.57 8.78
C GLY A 395 1.39 -9.54 8.40
N SER A 396 1.80 -10.73 7.98
CA SER A 396 0.93 -11.79 7.44
C SER A 396 0.32 -12.73 8.49
N ALA A 397 0.62 -12.53 9.77
CA ALA A 397 0.09 -13.30 10.89
C ALA A 397 -0.57 -12.39 11.94
N PRO A 398 -1.61 -12.85 12.66
CA PRO A 398 -2.20 -12.10 13.75
C PRO A 398 -1.15 -11.77 14.82
N ARG A 399 -1.18 -10.55 15.37
CA ARG A 399 -0.24 -10.16 16.43
C ARG A 399 -0.83 -9.12 17.37
N GLU A 400 -0.29 -9.06 18.59
CA GLU A 400 -0.56 -7.93 19.47
C GLU A 400 0.21 -6.68 18.98
N VAL A 401 -0.50 -5.57 18.81
CA VAL A 401 0.08 -4.25 18.58
C VAL A 401 -0.27 -3.37 19.79
N ALA A 402 0.67 -2.58 20.30
CA ALA A 402 0.46 -1.85 21.54
C ALA A 402 1.21 -0.52 21.61
N THR A 403 0.68 0.39 22.43
CA THR A 403 1.30 1.64 22.86
C THR A 403 0.90 1.97 24.30
N THR A 404 1.20 3.19 24.77
CA THR A 404 0.82 3.67 26.10
C THR A 404 0.18 5.04 26.04
N ALA A 405 -0.68 5.38 26.99
CA ALA A 405 -1.27 6.70 27.11
C ALA A 405 -0.20 7.81 27.20
N THR A 406 0.93 7.54 27.85
CA THR A 406 2.07 8.47 27.89
C THR A 406 2.67 8.70 26.51
N ALA A 407 2.85 7.66 25.70
CA ALA A 407 3.34 7.78 24.32
C ALA A 407 2.35 8.53 23.41
N LEU A 408 1.05 8.49 23.72
CA LEU A 408 0.03 9.31 23.08
C LEU A 408 0.00 10.77 23.54
N GLY A 409 0.86 11.16 24.49
CA GLY A 409 0.88 12.52 25.04
C GLY A 409 -0.26 12.83 26.02
N LEU A 410 -1.03 11.83 26.45
CA LEU A 410 -2.12 12.04 27.41
C LEU A 410 -1.57 12.31 28.82
N PRO A 411 -2.26 13.14 29.63
CA PRO A 411 -1.87 13.38 31.00
C PRO A 411 -1.94 12.10 31.83
N ALA A 412 -1.12 12.02 32.88
CA ALA A 412 -1.19 10.93 33.84
C ALA A 412 -2.58 10.88 34.49
N ALA A 413 -3.25 9.74 34.37
CA ALA A 413 -4.55 9.48 34.94
C ALA A 413 -4.59 8.11 35.60
N ARG A 414 -5.63 7.90 36.41
CA ARG A 414 -5.86 6.60 37.05
C ARG A 414 -6.40 5.59 36.04
N ASP A 415 -7.35 6.03 35.22
CA ASP A 415 -8.02 5.23 34.21
C ASP A 415 -7.98 5.99 32.87
N TYR A 416 -8.02 5.26 31.76
CA TYR A 416 -8.21 5.81 30.42
C TYR A 416 -9.45 5.15 29.81
N ALA A 417 -10.37 5.94 29.28
CA ALA A 417 -11.51 5.42 28.53
C ALA A 417 -11.08 5.19 27.08
N LEU A 418 -11.33 3.98 26.57
CA LEU A 418 -11.07 3.61 25.19
C LEU A 418 -12.42 3.41 24.49
N GLN A 419 -12.60 4.04 23.33
CA GLN A 419 -13.68 3.73 22.40
C GLN A 419 -13.06 3.18 21.13
N ASP A 420 -13.33 1.90 20.84
CA ASP A 420 -13.05 1.30 19.54
C ASP A 420 -14.00 1.90 18.50
N LEU A 421 -13.44 2.54 17.47
CA LEU A 421 -14.21 3.28 16.47
C LEU A 421 -14.83 2.38 15.40
N TRP A 422 -14.36 1.13 15.27
CA TRP A 422 -14.94 0.15 14.36
C TRP A 422 -16.02 -0.69 15.03
N THR A 423 -15.81 -1.11 16.28
CA THR A 423 -16.77 -1.95 17.00
C THR A 423 -17.74 -1.14 17.88
N HIS A 424 -17.49 0.17 18.03
CA HIS A 424 -18.18 1.08 18.95
C HIS A 424 -18.12 0.66 20.42
N ARG A 425 -17.24 -0.29 20.76
CA ARG A 425 -17.11 -0.85 22.10
C ARG A 425 -16.33 0.11 22.99
N ARG A 426 -16.80 0.26 24.23
CA ARG A 426 -16.10 1.02 25.27
C ARG A 426 -15.39 0.10 26.25
N THR A 427 -14.09 0.33 26.43
CA THR A 427 -13.25 -0.33 27.43
C THR A 427 -12.53 0.70 28.31
N GLU A 428 -11.85 0.22 29.35
CA GLU A 428 -11.01 1.04 30.21
C GLU A 428 -9.61 0.44 30.34
N SER A 429 -8.59 1.29 30.40
CA SER A 429 -7.18 0.92 30.52
C SER A 429 -6.51 1.60 31.71
N ALA A 430 -5.54 0.93 32.31
CA ALA A 430 -4.62 1.48 33.31
C ALA A 430 -3.46 2.29 32.69
N GLY A 431 -3.42 2.44 31.36
CA GLY A 431 -2.43 3.23 30.63
C GLY A 431 -1.74 2.47 29.49
N ARG A 432 -1.85 1.14 29.41
CA ARG A 432 -1.41 0.35 28.24
C ARG A 432 -2.57 0.20 27.26
N ILE A 433 -2.34 0.51 26.00
CA ILE A 433 -3.37 0.47 24.95
C ILE A 433 -2.90 -0.58 23.96
N ALA A 434 -3.62 -1.69 23.83
CA ALA A 434 -3.19 -2.82 23.02
C ALA A 434 -4.38 -3.54 22.41
N ALA A 435 -4.15 -4.20 21.27
CA ALA A 435 -5.11 -5.05 20.62
C ALA A 435 -4.41 -6.21 19.93
N ASP A 436 -5.09 -7.35 19.85
CA ASP A 436 -4.71 -8.41 18.91
C ASP A 436 -5.30 -8.06 17.56
N VAL A 437 -4.43 -7.74 16.62
CA VAL A 437 -4.79 -7.21 15.32
C VAL A 437 -4.59 -8.32 14.29
N PRO A 438 -5.61 -8.66 13.47
CA PRO A 438 -5.49 -9.67 12.42
C PRO A 438 -4.41 -9.26 11.39
N PRO A 439 -3.92 -10.20 10.56
CA PRO A 439 -3.03 -9.87 9.45
C PRO A 439 -3.60 -8.70 8.65
N HIS A 440 -2.77 -7.72 8.35
CA HIS A 440 -3.12 -6.54 7.55
C HIS A 440 -4.24 -5.65 8.15
N GLY A 441 -4.64 -5.91 9.40
CA GLY A 441 -5.75 -5.23 10.07
C GLY A 441 -5.33 -4.02 10.91
N VAL A 442 -6.33 -3.42 11.55
CA VAL A 442 -6.18 -2.26 12.43
C VAL A 442 -7.11 -2.34 13.64
N ALA A 443 -6.64 -1.88 14.79
CA ALA A 443 -7.50 -1.43 15.89
C ALA A 443 -7.39 0.10 16.02
N LEU A 444 -8.53 0.80 15.91
CA LEU A 444 -8.61 2.26 15.93
C LEU A 444 -9.36 2.73 17.19
N TYR A 445 -8.68 3.47 18.06
CA TYR A 445 -9.24 3.91 19.34
C TYR A 445 -9.27 5.43 19.48
N ARG A 446 -10.35 5.95 20.05
CA ARG A 446 -10.36 7.24 20.76
C ARG A 446 -10.09 7.00 22.24
N VAL A 447 -9.14 7.75 22.81
CA VAL A 447 -8.60 7.55 24.16
C VAL A 447 -8.69 8.84 24.96
N HIS A 448 -9.38 8.78 26.10
CA HIS A 448 -9.57 9.92 26.99
C HIS A 448 -9.04 9.62 28.40
N ALA A 449 -8.26 10.53 28.97
CA ALA A 449 -7.79 10.44 30.35
C ALA A 449 -8.94 10.70 31.35
N ALA A 450 -9.27 9.72 32.19
CA ALA A 450 -10.39 9.80 33.11
C ALA A 450 -9.97 9.57 34.57
N ARG A 451 -10.61 10.29 35.50
CA ARG A 451 -10.42 10.00 36.94
C ARG A 451 -11.05 8.67 37.35
N HIS A 452 -12.15 8.30 36.70
CA HIS A 452 -12.86 7.04 36.94
C HIS A 452 -13.81 6.71 35.78
N VAL A 453 -13.55 5.64 35.03
CA VAL A 453 -14.42 5.23 33.91
C VAL A 453 -15.55 4.33 34.42
N VAL A 454 -16.80 4.79 34.43
CA VAL A 454 -17.95 3.98 34.89
C VAL A 454 -18.53 3.17 33.73
N ASN A 455 -19.00 1.94 33.99
CA ASN A 455 -19.70 1.08 33.01
C ASN A 455 -18.90 0.72 31.74
N ALA A 456 -17.58 0.61 31.83
CA ALA A 456 -16.73 0.04 30.78
C ALA A 456 -16.12 -1.29 31.23
N ALA A 457 -15.98 -2.24 30.31
CA ALA A 457 -15.22 -3.46 30.55
C ALA A 457 -13.72 -3.13 30.61
N PRO A 458 -12.91 -3.86 31.39
CA PRO A 458 -11.45 -3.73 31.28
C PRO A 458 -11.03 -4.07 29.85
N ASP A 459 -10.06 -3.30 29.35
CA ASP A 459 -9.37 -3.61 28.10
C ASP A 459 -8.53 -4.87 28.31
N VAL A 460 -8.78 -5.88 27.48
CA VAL A 460 -8.17 -7.20 27.63
C VAL A 460 -7.79 -7.72 26.26
N SER A 461 -6.52 -8.05 26.08
CA SER A 461 -5.99 -8.71 24.87
C SER A 461 -5.75 -10.20 25.12
N PHE A 462 -5.94 -10.99 24.08
CA PHE A 462 -5.70 -12.42 24.04
C PHE A 462 -4.95 -12.84 22.76
N ALA A 463 -3.69 -13.25 22.92
CA ALA A 463 -2.82 -13.68 21.83
C ALA A 463 -2.44 -15.17 21.92
N LEU A 464 -2.13 -15.77 20.77
CA LEU A 464 -1.43 -17.04 20.66
C LEU A 464 -0.01 -16.79 20.15
N ASN A 465 0.99 -17.22 20.92
CA ASN A 465 2.40 -17.05 20.58
C ASN A 465 3.04 -18.41 20.35
N TRP A 466 3.20 -18.82 19.09
CA TRP A 466 3.87 -20.08 18.75
C TRP A 466 5.38 -19.97 18.94
N ALA A 467 5.96 -21.01 19.53
CA ALA A 467 7.39 -21.16 19.56
C ALA A 467 7.92 -21.36 18.13
N PRO A 468 9.10 -20.81 17.81
CA PRO A 468 9.73 -21.02 16.51
C PRO A 468 9.84 -22.50 16.15
N ALA A 469 9.80 -22.75 14.85
CA ALA A 469 9.89 -24.08 14.32
C ALA A 469 11.26 -24.72 14.58
N ALA A 470 11.33 -25.77 15.40
CA ALA A 470 12.38 -26.78 15.21
C ALA A 470 12.11 -27.50 13.87
N SER A 471 13.15 -27.74 13.08
CA SER A 471 13.09 -28.65 11.93
C SER A 471 12.50 -30.00 12.36
N ASP A 472 11.79 -30.71 11.48
CA ASP A 472 11.21 -32.08 11.65
C ASP A 472 10.16 -32.31 12.74
N SER A 473 9.89 -31.35 13.62
CA SER A 473 8.96 -31.60 14.71
C SER A 473 7.50 -31.37 14.30
N THR A 474 6.70 -32.43 14.27
CA THR A 474 5.22 -32.35 14.31
C THR A 474 4.71 -31.84 15.66
N THR A 475 5.61 -31.65 16.63
CA THR A 475 5.30 -31.09 17.95
C THR A 475 5.75 -29.63 18.06
N ARG A 476 4.83 -28.77 18.49
CA ARG A 476 5.04 -27.33 18.67
C ARG A 476 4.52 -26.88 20.02
N THR A 477 5.16 -25.88 20.59
CA THR A 477 4.67 -25.23 21.81
C THR A 477 4.01 -23.93 21.42
N VAL A 478 2.84 -23.64 22.01
CA VAL A 478 2.18 -22.34 21.89
C VAL A 478 1.89 -21.79 23.27
N THR A 479 2.13 -20.50 23.46
CA THR A 479 1.77 -19.79 24.68
C THR A 479 0.57 -18.90 24.40
N ALA A 480 -0.57 -19.24 25.01
CA ALA A 480 -1.73 -18.38 25.03
C ALA A 480 -1.58 -17.34 26.15
N VAL A 481 -1.75 -16.06 25.83
CA VAL A 481 -1.52 -14.94 26.76
C VAL A 481 -2.79 -14.10 26.84
N LEU A 482 -3.42 -14.06 28.02
CA LEU A 482 -4.52 -13.16 28.33
C LEU A 482 -4.01 -12.03 29.20
N SER A 483 -3.92 -10.82 28.66
CA SER A 483 -3.41 -9.62 29.33
C SER A 483 -4.57 -8.73 29.76
N ASP A 484 -4.64 -8.38 31.04
CA ASP A 484 -5.58 -7.39 31.56
C ASP A 484 -4.91 -6.01 31.51
N ASN A 485 -5.26 -5.20 30.52
CA ASN A 485 -4.76 -3.83 30.39
C ASN A 485 -5.62 -2.85 31.20
N GLY A 486 -6.76 -3.29 31.75
CA GLY A 486 -7.67 -2.46 32.54
C GLY A 486 -7.10 -2.08 33.91
N SER A 487 -7.66 -1.03 34.50
CA SER A 487 -7.40 -0.66 35.90
C SER A 487 -8.09 -1.61 36.88
N ARG A 488 -9.13 -2.31 36.43
CA ARG A 488 -9.93 -3.23 37.25
C ARG A 488 -9.61 -4.68 36.93
N PRO A 489 -9.33 -5.51 37.95
CA PRO A 489 -8.96 -6.89 37.74
C PRO A 489 -10.08 -7.69 37.08
N VAL A 490 -9.72 -8.51 36.11
CA VAL A 490 -10.57 -9.63 35.66
C VAL A 490 -10.45 -10.83 36.59
N THR A 491 -11.49 -11.65 36.62
CA THR A 491 -11.63 -12.79 37.53
C THR A 491 -12.09 -14.03 36.79
N ASP A 492 -11.90 -15.20 37.41
CA ASP A 492 -12.32 -16.50 36.88
C ASP A 492 -11.89 -16.74 35.43
N ALA A 493 -10.66 -16.33 35.11
CA ALA A 493 -10.10 -16.44 33.77
C ALA A 493 -9.74 -17.90 33.44
N GLY A 494 -9.99 -18.33 32.21
CA GLY A 494 -9.68 -19.66 31.70
C GLY A 494 -9.25 -19.61 30.24
N LEU A 495 -8.15 -20.30 29.92
CA LEU A 495 -7.60 -20.39 28.56
C LEU A 495 -7.76 -21.81 28.01
N THR A 496 -8.20 -21.91 26.76
CA THR A 496 -8.29 -23.17 26.03
C THR A 496 -7.69 -23.03 24.64
N LEU A 497 -7.23 -24.14 24.07
CA LEU A 497 -6.77 -24.24 22.69
C LEU A 497 -7.46 -25.42 22.01
N THR A 498 -7.93 -25.18 20.79
CA THR A 498 -8.53 -26.19 19.91
C THR A 498 -7.80 -26.18 18.58
N GLY A 499 -7.79 -27.33 17.89
CA GLY A 499 -7.13 -27.52 16.60
C GLY A 499 -7.88 -28.55 15.76
N PRO A 500 -7.39 -28.88 14.56
CA PRO A 500 -8.08 -29.78 13.64
C PRO A 500 -8.13 -31.21 14.20
N ALA A 501 -9.05 -32.01 13.66
CA ALA A 501 -9.20 -33.42 14.03
C ALA A 501 -7.87 -34.18 13.87
N GLY A 502 -7.56 -35.06 14.82
CA GLY A 502 -6.28 -35.78 14.88
C GLY A 502 -5.19 -35.06 15.69
N THR A 503 -5.33 -33.77 15.98
CA THR A 503 -4.34 -33.04 16.78
C THR A 503 -4.39 -33.45 18.25
N LYS A 504 -3.23 -33.74 18.83
CA LYS A 504 -3.09 -33.93 20.28
C LYS A 504 -2.60 -32.64 20.94
N ILE A 505 -3.39 -32.11 21.88
CA ILE A 505 -3.05 -30.90 22.64
C ILE A 505 -2.90 -31.27 24.12
N THR A 506 -1.74 -30.99 24.71
CA THR A 506 -1.47 -31.18 26.14
C THR A 506 -1.16 -29.85 26.82
N THR A 507 -1.70 -29.65 28.02
CA THR A 507 -1.43 -28.43 28.81
C THR A 507 -0.09 -28.55 29.54
N GLY A 508 0.81 -27.62 29.30
CA GLY A 508 2.13 -27.54 29.94
C GLY A 508 2.17 -26.63 31.18
N SER A 509 1.19 -25.73 31.36
CA SER A 509 1.11 -24.86 32.53
C SER A 509 -0.35 -24.60 32.97
N THR A 510 -0.53 -23.79 34.02
CA THR A 510 -1.85 -23.47 34.58
C THR A 510 -2.67 -22.66 33.59
N THR A 511 -3.86 -23.15 33.25
CA THR A 511 -4.77 -22.50 32.29
C THR A 511 -5.84 -21.61 32.93
N ARG A 512 -5.87 -21.52 34.26
CA ARG A 512 -6.90 -20.77 35.00
C ARG A 512 -6.29 -19.80 36.01
N ALA A 513 -6.89 -18.63 36.16
CA ALA A 513 -6.57 -17.69 37.21
C ALA A 513 -7.84 -17.18 37.89
N ARG A 514 -7.87 -17.20 39.23
CA ARG A 514 -8.99 -16.61 39.98
C ARG A 514 -9.06 -15.10 39.82
N THR A 515 -7.91 -14.45 39.72
CA THR A 515 -7.79 -13.00 39.55
C THR A 515 -6.56 -12.70 38.71
N ILE A 516 -6.71 -11.88 37.69
CA ILE A 516 -5.61 -11.22 36.98
C ILE A 516 -5.72 -9.75 37.35
N LYS A 517 -4.64 -9.16 37.85
CA LYS A 517 -4.62 -7.73 38.18
C LYS A 517 -4.41 -6.92 36.91
N GLY A 518 -4.94 -5.70 36.89
CA GLY A 518 -4.60 -4.72 35.85
C GLY A 518 -3.08 -4.59 35.67
N GLY A 519 -2.64 -4.59 34.41
CA GLY A 519 -1.24 -4.62 34.01
C GLY A 519 -0.55 -5.99 34.13
N SER A 520 -1.29 -7.06 34.41
CA SER A 520 -0.76 -8.44 34.50
C SER A 520 -1.39 -9.35 33.46
N ALA A 521 -0.82 -10.54 33.27
CA ALA A 521 -1.33 -11.52 32.30
C ALA A 521 -1.38 -12.94 32.89
N LEU A 522 -2.35 -13.73 32.41
CA LEU A 522 -2.34 -15.19 32.53
C LEU A 522 -1.67 -15.78 31.30
N ARG A 523 -0.65 -16.62 31.51
CA ARG A 523 0.11 -17.29 30.43
C ARG A 523 -0.06 -18.80 30.55
N ALA A 524 -0.69 -19.40 29.55
CA ALA A 524 -0.86 -20.85 29.46
C ALA A 524 -0.04 -21.40 28.30
N THR A 525 0.79 -22.39 28.57
CA THR A 525 1.58 -23.07 27.55
C THR A 525 0.89 -24.38 27.18
N PHE A 526 0.74 -24.63 25.88
CA PHE A 526 0.22 -25.87 25.33
C PHE A 526 1.29 -26.51 24.44
N THR A 527 1.39 -27.83 24.49
CA THR A 527 2.15 -28.60 23.52
C THR A 527 1.16 -29.24 22.56
N VAL A 528 1.35 -28.95 21.28
CA VAL A 528 0.52 -29.41 20.17
C VAL A 528 1.33 -30.43 19.38
N THR A 529 0.78 -31.61 19.16
CA THR A 529 1.34 -32.62 18.27
C THR A 529 0.37 -32.88 17.13
N LEU A 530 0.82 -32.58 15.92
CA LEU A 530 0.11 -32.84 14.67
C LEU A 530 0.40 -34.24 14.16
N GLU A 531 -0.55 -34.80 13.40
CA GLU A 531 -0.29 -36.02 12.63
C GLU A 531 0.71 -35.72 11.51
N PRO A 532 1.63 -36.65 11.18
CA PRO A 532 2.51 -36.48 10.03
C PRO A 532 1.72 -36.27 8.73
N SER A 533 2.08 -35.23 7.97
CA SER A 533 1.57 -35.01 6.61
C SER A 533 2.62 -35.42 5.58
N ALA A 534 2.17 -35.77 4.38
CA ALA A 534 3.04 -35.92 3.20
C ALA A 534 3.03 -34.65 2.32
N GLU A 535 2.15 -33.69 2.60
CA GLU A 535 2.06 -32.43 1.86
C GLU A 535 3.24 -31.52 2.23
N LEU A 536 3.79 -30.85 1.22
CA LEU A 536 4.73 -29.76 1.44
C LEU A 536 3.99 -28.61 2.15
N PHE A 537 4.59 -28.07 3.22
CA PHE A 537 4.04 -26.94 3.98
C PHE A 537 2.59 -27.09 4.49
N ALA A 538 2.24 -28.30 4.96
CA ALA A 538 0.92 -28.58 5.53
C ALA A 538 0.54 -27.57 6.63
N SER A 539 -0.62 -26.93 6.47
CA SER A 539 -1.09 -25.86 7.34
C SER A 539 -2.32 -26.28 8.13
N SER A 540 -2.34 -26.00 9.43
CA SER A 540 -3.41 -26.38 10.35
C SER A 540 -3.89 -25.17 11.15
N ALA A 541 -5.19 -24.88 11.09
CA ALA A 541 -5.80 -23.77 11.82
C ALA A 541 -6.08 -24.14 13.28
N PHE A 542 -5.68 -23.29 14.20
CA PHE A 542 -5.89 -23.39 15.64
C PHE A 542 -6.73 -22.24 16.14
N GLN A 543 -7.53 -22.49 17.17
CA GLN A 543 -8.31 -21.46 17.84
C GLN A 543 -8.09 -21.54 19.34
N GLY A 544 -7.51 -20.46 19.88
CA GLY A 544 -7.47 -20.17 21.30
C GLY A 544 -8.77 -19.54 21.75
N THR A 545 -9.16 -19.78 23.00
CA THR A 545 -10.27 -19.07 23.64
C THR A 545 -9.87 -18.65 25.04
N ALA A 546 -10.22 -17.43 25.41
CA ALA A 546 -10.10 -16.91 26.76
C ALA A 546 -11.45 -16.49 27.29
N ASP A 547 -11.92 -17.17 28.33
CA ASP A 547 -13.11 -16.80 29.09
C ASP A 547 -12.69 -16.04 30.35
N TYR A 548 -13.38 -14.96 30.70
CA TYR A 548 -13.15 -14.25 31.96
C TYR A 548 -14.40 -13.52 32.45
N ARG A 549 -14.38 -13.13 33.73
CA ARG A 549 -15.40 -12.30 34.37
C ARG A 549 -14.84 -10.92 34.72
N TYR A 550 -15.69 -9.92 34.60
CA TYR A 550 -15.47 -8.57 35.09
C TYR A 550 -16.73 -8.11 35.83
N ARG A 551 -16.67 -6.94 36.48
CA ARG A 551 -17.70 -6.49 37.43
C ARG A 551 -19.14 -6.58 36.92
N SER A 552 -19.37 -6.30 35.64
CA SER A 552 -20.72 -6.25 35.03
C SER A 552 -21.04 -7.41 34.10
N GLY A 553 -20.18 -8.43 33.96
CA GLY A 553 -20.48 -9.56 33.10
C GLY A 553 -19.35 -10.56 32.90
N THR A 554 -19.59 -11.49 31.98
CA THR A 554 -18.61 -12.45 31.46
C THR A 554 -18.25 -12.05 30.03
N ASN A 555 -17.02 -12.30 29.62
CA ASN A 555 -16.61 -12.10 28.23
C ASN A 555 -15.79 -13.29 27.74
N ARG A 556 -15.79 -13.47 26.42
CA ARG A 556 -15.01 -14.48 25.71
C ARG A 556 -14.24 -13.79 24.59
N LEU A 557 -12.94 -14.02 24.54
CA LEU A 557 -12.07 -13.63 23.43
C LEU A 557 -11.61 -14.88 22.70
N THR A 558 -11.34 -14.75 21.41
CA THR A 558 -10.82 -15.82 20.58
C THR A 558 -9.67 -15.29 19.74
N ALA A 559 -8.62 -16.09 19.60
CA ALA A 559 -7.51 -15.82 18.71
C ALA A 559 -7.33 -17.05 17.81
N GLY A 560 -7.38 -16.83 16.50
CA GLY A 560 -7.09 -17.85 15.50
C GLY A 560 -5.66 -17.72 15.03
N ASP A 561 -4.98 -18.82 14.74
CA ASP A 561 -3.68 -18.80 14.09
C ASP A 561 -3.47 -20.08 13.27
N THR A 562 -2.62 -20.04 12.26
CA THR A 562 -2.31 -21.19 11.41
C THR A 562 -0.89 -21.65 11.66
N LEU A 563 -0.73 -22.93 12.00
CA LEU A 563 0.57 -23.55 12.11
C LEU A 563 0.90 -24.27 10.80
N THR A 564 1.92 -23.80 10.10
CA THR A 564 2.54 -24.49 8.96
C THR A 564 3.66 -25.40 9.45
N VAL A 565 3.66 -26.67 9.00
CA VAL A 565 4.74 -27.62 9.22
C VAL A 565 5.50 -27.85 7.92
N ASN A 566 6.81 -27.66 7.97
CA ASN A 566 7.72 -28.02 6.89
C ASN A 566 8.60 -29.20 7.31
N HIS A 567 8.99 -30.02 6.34
CA HIS A 567 9.86 -31.17 6.53
C HIS A 567 11.30 -30.80 6.17
N PRO A 568 12.31 -31.04 7.02
CA PRO A 568 13.66 -30.61 6.70
C PRO A 568 14.17 -31.27 5.41
N VAL A 569 14.82 -30.46 4.61
CA VAL A 569 15.59 -30.92 3.46
C VAL A 569 16.77 -31.74 3.97
N THR A 570 16.93 -32.94 3.43
CA THR A 570 17.93 -33.93 3.86
C THR A 570 19.03 -34.09 2.81
N ALA A 571 20.18 -34.57 3.25
CA ALA A 571 21.29 -34.90 2.35
C ALA A 571 20.82 -35.86 1.24
N PRO A 572 21.32 -35.71 -0.01
CA PRO A 572 22.45 -34.87 -0.40
C PRO A 572 22.14 -33.39 -0.65
N TYR A 573 20.87 -32.96 -0.56
CA TYR A 573 20.49 -31.58 -0.79
C TYR A 573 20.95 -30.65 0.33
N ARG A 574 21.24 -29.41 -0.04
CA ARG A 574 21.49 -28.27 0.86
C ARG A 574 20.51 -27.15 0.57
N THR A 575 20.32 -26.25 1.53
CA THR A 575 19.44 -25.08 1.38
C THR A 575 20.24 -23.80 1.54
N TYR A 576 19.91 -22.78 0.76
CA TYR A 576 20.47 -21.44 0.87
C TYR A 576 19.39 -20.40 0.60
N SER A 577 19.46 -19.24 1.25
CA SER A 577 18.68 -18.09 0.84
C SER A 577 19.42 -16.78 1.08
N SER A 578 19.31 -15.84 0.15
CA SER A 578 19.73 -14.44 0.32
C SER A 578 18.61 -13.57 0.91
N THR A 579 17.42 -14.16 1.10
CA THR A 579 16.20 -13.52 1.60
C THR A 579 15.46 -14.44 2.59
N THR A 580 14.29 -14.01 3.07
CA THR A 580 13.41 -14.84 3.91
C THR A 580 12.91 -16.04 3.10
N ALA A 581 13.29 -17.24 3.52
CA ALA A 581 12.85 -18.48 2.89
C ALA A 581 12.60 -19.62 3.89
N VAL A 582 11.68 -20.51 3.54
CA VAL A 582 11.38 -21.76 4.24
C VAL A 582 11.38 -22.89 3.22
N PHE A 583 12.00 -24.01 3.59
CA PHE A 583 12.18 -25.18 2.71
C PHE A 583 11.45 -26.39 3.26
N SER A 584 10.93 -27.25 2.38
CA SER A 584 10.28 -28.50 2.74
C SER A 584 10.69 -29.65 1.81
N GLN A 585 10.82 -30.88 2.33
CA GLN A 585 11.03 -32.09 1.53
C GLN A 585 10.08 -33.23 1.93
N SER A 586 9.35 -33.80 0.98
CA SER A 586 8.50 -34.98 1.19
C SER A 586 8.77 -36.03 0.12
N GLY A 587 9.51 -37.09 0.46
CA GLY A 587 9.99 -38.05 -0.53
C GLY A 587 10.84 -37.38 -1.60
N THR A 588 10.38 -37.41 -2.86
CA THR A 588 11.02 -36.74 -4.01
C THR A 588 10.55 -35.31 -4.21
N GLN A 589 9.49 -34.88 -3.51
CA GLN A 589 8.98 -33.52 -3.61
C GLN A 589 9.83 -32.57 -2.79
N LEU A 590 10.10 -31.40 -3.36
CA LEU A 590 10.90 -30.33 -2.77
C LEU A 590 10.09 -29.04 -2.88
N GLY A 591 9.89 -28.34 -1.77
CA GLY A 591 9.13 -27.09 -1.71
C GLY A 591 10.02 -25.95 -1.28
N ILE A 592 9.86 -24.80 -1.94
CA ILE A 592 10.52 -23.54 -1.57
C ILE A 592 9.45 -22.46 -1.40
N ARG A 593 9.36 -21.90 -0.20
CA ARG A 593 8.67 -20.63 0.06
C ARG A 593 9.74 -19.56 0.22
N ALA A 594 9.88 -18.64 -0.72
CA ALA A 594 10.87 -17.56 -0.63
C ALA A 594 10.29 -16.22 -1.05
N GLN A 595 10.76 -15.16 -0.39
CA GLN A 595 10.59 -13.78 -0.86
C GLN A 595 11.68 -13.44 -1.89
N GLY A 596 11.66 -12.23 -2.42
CA GLY A 596 12.76 -11.67 -3.21
C GLY A 596 12.28 -10.66 -4.24
N ALA A 597 13.03 -9.57 -4.41
CA ALA A 597 12.70 -8.54 -5.38
C ALA A 597 12.91 -9.01 -6.83
N ASP A 598 14.00 -9.74 -7.10
CA ASP A 598 14.27 -10.39 -8.39
C ASP A 598 15.52 -11.31 -8.31
N LEU A 599 15.85 -11.97 -9.43
CA LEU A 599 17.10 -12.67 -9.76
C LEU A 599 17.91 -12.00 -10.87
N TYR A 600 17.40 -10.92 -11.47
CA TYR A 600 17.92 -10.32 -12.70
C TYR A 600 18.52 -8.93 -12.48
N ASN A 601 19.48 -8.56 -13.32
CA ASN A 601 20.34 -7.38 -13.19
C ASN A 601 21.01 -7.32 -11.80
N ALA A 602 21.00 -6.15 -11.16
CA ALA A 602 21.68 -5.89 -9.90
C ALA A 602 21.08 -6.62 -8.67
N ILE A 603 20.08 -7.49 -8.85
CA ILE A 603 19.32 -8.11 -7.75
C ILE A 603 19.50 -9.63 -7.78
N ASN A 604 19.93 -10.21 -6.65
CA ASN A 604 20.09 -11.66 -6.47
C ASN A 604 19.36 -12.16 -5.21
N GLU A 605 18.04 -11.99 -5.16
CA GLU A 605 17.21 -12.37 -4.01
C GLU A 605 16.42 -13.66 -4.26
N TYR A 606 16.80 -14.76 -3.59
CA TYR A 606 16.18 -16.07 -3.78
C TYR A 606 16.30 -17.01 -2.60
N GLY A 607 15.48 -18.06 -2.61
CA GLY A 607 15.70 -19.30 -1.88
C GLY A 607 16.05 -20.45 -2.82
N ALA A 608 16.98 -21.31 -2.42
CA ALA A 608 17.44 -22.44 -3.21
C ALA A 608 17.55 -23.76 -2.41
N ILE A 609 17.21 -24.87 -3.09
CA ILE A 609 17.53 -26.24 -2.67
C ILE A 609 18.48 -26.83 -3.71
N TYR A 610 19.72 -27.18 -3.34
CA TYR A 610 20.77 -27.46 -4.31
C TYR A 610 21.66 -28.65 -3.95
N LEU A 611 22.35 -29.16 -4.97
CA LEU A 611 23.39 -30.19 -4.90
C LEU A 611 24.75 -29.53 -5.17
N PRO A 612 25.67 -29.54 -4.20
CA PRO A 612 26.95 -28.88 -4.38
C PRO A 612 27.85 -29.65 -5.36
N GLY A 613 28.42 -28.94 -6.33
CA GLY A 613 29.38 -29.49 -7.32
C GLY A 613 28.84 -30.59 -8.24
N ALA A 614 27.50 -30.72 -8.38
CA ALA A 614 26.88 -31.81 -9.12
C ALA A 614 26.75 -31.54 -10.62
N GLU A 615 26.85 -30.28 -11.07
CA GLU A 615 26.79 -29.93 -12.49
C GLU A 615 28.19 -29.90 -13.11
N HIS A 616 28.39 -30.70 -14.16
CA HIS A 616 29.68 -30.85 -14.85
C HIS A 616 29.46 -31.11 -16.35
N ASP A 617 30.52 -31.11 -17.16
CA ASP A 617 30.42 -31.43 -18.59
C ASP A 617 29.70 -32.78 -18.82
N GLY A 618 28.74 -32.78 -19.76
CA GLY A 618 27.84 -33.91 -20.04
C GLY A 618 26.53 -33.91 -19.24
N SER A 619 26.43 -33.10 -18.18
CA SER A 619 25.27 -33.13 -17.28
C SER A 619 23.96 -32.81 -18.01
N THR A 620 22.94 -33.58 -17.65
CA THR A 620 21.54 -33.30 -17.95
C THR A 620 20.78 -33.16 -16.63
N THR A 621 20.36 -31.93 -16.34
CA THR A 621 19.58 -31.60 -15.15
C THR A 621 18.11 -31.43 -15.52
N THR A 622 17.21 -32.10 -14.79
CA THR A 622 15.76 -32.02 -15.01
C THR A 622 15.01 -31.78 -13.71
N VAL A 623 13.90 -31.06 -13.78
CA VAL A 623 12.93 -30.92 -12.68
C VAL A 623 11.51 -30.86 -13.21
N LYS A 624 10.55 -31.36 -12.44
CA LYS A 624 9.14 -31.06 -12.60
C LYS A 624 8.73 -29.95 -11.64
N ILE A 625 8.14 -28.88 -12.15
CA ILE A 625 7.46 -27.86 -11.35
C ILE A 625 5.99 -28.28 -11.27
N ASN A 626 5.54 -28.70 -10.10
CA ASN A 626 4.15 -29.11 -9.87
C ASN A 626 3.22 -27.89 -9.84
N SER A 627 3.64 -26.82 -9.18
CA SER A 627 2.92 -25.55 -9.05
C SER A 627 3.87 -24.45 -8.60
N GLN A 628 3.57 -23.22 -9.00
CA GLN A 628 4.20 -21.99 -8.51
C GLN A 628 3.08 -20.98 -8.23
N ALA A 629 3.16 -20.27 -7.11
CA ALA A 629 2.23 -19.18 -6.80
C ALA A 629 2.40 -18.02 -7.80
N ASP A 630 1.32 -17.33 -8.12
CA ASP A 630 1.35 -16.15 -8.99
C ASP A 630 1.44 -14.88 -8.13
N THR A 631 2.60 -14.69 -7.49
CA THR A 631 2.85 -13.48 -6.67
C THR A 631 3.13 -12.25 -7.53
N ASP A 632 3.66 -12.48 -8.72
CA ASP A 632 3.91 -11.48 -9.76
C ASP A 632 4.11 -12.24 -11.09
N VAL A 633 3.79 -11.59 -12.21
CA VAL A 633 3.96 -12.17 -13.56
C VAL A 633 5.41 -12.53 -13.89
N TRP A 634 6.38 -11.95 -13.18
CA TRP A 634 7.83 -12.18 -13.28
C TRP A 634 8.40 -12.97 -12.11
N ALA A 635 7.58 -13.51 -11.20
CA ALA A 635 8.05 -14.49 -10.23
C ALA A 635 8.77 -15.64 -10.95
N LYS A 636 9.88 -16.12 -10.39
CA LYS A 636 10.74 -17.10 -11.08
C LYS A 636 10.93 -18.33 -10.22
N ALA A 637 10.70 -19.49 -10.83
CA ALA A 637 11.05 -20.76 -10.23
C ALA A 637 11.55 -21.78 -11.25
N GLY A 638 12.60 -22.52 -10.92
CA GLY A 638 13.21 -23.47 -11.85
C GLY A 638 14.61 -23.92 -11.45
N ILE A 639 15.43 -24.24 -12.45
CA ILE A 639 16.81 -24.72 -12.27
C ILE A 639 17.76 -23.51 -12.19
N MET A 640 18.64 -23.49 -11.21
CA MET A 640 19.75 -22.54 -11.09
C MET A 640 21.08 -23.28 -11.11
N VAL A 641 22.06 -22.75 -11.81
CA VAL A 641 23.45 -23.22 -11.80
C VAL A 641 24.37 -22.05 -11.46
N ARG A 642 25.29 -22.23 -10.51
CA ARG A 642 26.33 -21.26 -10.15
C ARG A 642 27.61 -21.97 -9.76
N ASN A 643 28.76 -21.32 -9.87
CA ASN A 643 30.01 -21.89 -9.32
C ASN A 643 29.89 -22.17 -7.81
N ASP A 644 29.21 -21.27 -7.09
CA ASP A 644 28.78 -21.42 -5.71
C ASP A 644 27.40 -20.76 -5.54
N ILE A 645 26.36 -21.53 -5.19
CA ILE A 645 24.99 -20.99 -5.02
C ILE A 645 24.86 -20.09 -3.78
N THR A 646 25.82 -20.14 -2.85
CA THR A 646 25.76 -19.43 -1.57
C THR A 646 26.35 -18.02 -1.58
N GLU A 647 27.05 -17.66 -2.67
CA GLU A 647 27.70 -16.36 -2.85
C GLU A 647 26.87 -15.49 -3.84
N SER A 648 25.68 -15.06 -3.38
CA SER A 648 24.61 -14.51 -4.24
C SER A 648 25.03 -13.36 -5.15
N ASP A 649 25.94 -12.47 -4.72
CA ASP A 649 26.30 -11.25 -5.44
C ASP A 649 27.68 -11.27 -6.10
N THR A 650 28.40 -12.39 -6.02
CA THR A 650 29.79 -12.42 -6.51
C THR A 650 30.16 -13.71 -7.25
N SER A 651 29.29 -14.74 -7.19
CA SER A 651 29.57 -16.04 -7.79
C SER A 651 29.34 -16.03 -9.30
N PRO A 652 30.38 -16.25 -10.12
CA PRO A 652 30.24 -16.30 -11.56
C PRO A 652 29.79 -17.69 -12.02
N GLY A 653 29.72 -17.90 -13.33
CA GLY A 653 29.19 -19.14 -13.92
C GLY A 653 27.69 -19.28 -13.64
N TYR A 654 26.97 -18.16 -13.63
CA TYR A 654 25.59 -18.10 -13.21
C TYR A 654 24.62 -18.20 -14.40
N LEU A 655 23.67 -19.13 -14.32
CA LEU A 655 22.47 -19.12 -15.14
C LEU A 655 21.25 -19.60 -14.36
N ALA A 656 20.07 -19.30 -14.88
CA ALA A 656 18.80 -19.82 -14.39
C ALA A 656 17.87 -20.19 -15.57
N LEU A 657 17.38 -21.42 -15.58
CA LEU A 657 16.29 -21.86 -16.45
C LEU A 657 15.02 -21.91 -15.62
N VAL A 658 14.10 -20.99 -15.83
CA VAL A 658 12.94 -20.75 -14.94
C VAL A 658 11.61 -20.68 -15.69
N ALA A 659 10.53 -20.98 -14.99
CA ALA A 659 9.17 -20.67 -15.41
C ALA A 659 8.67 -19.44 -14.65
N THR A 660 7.90 -18.61 -15.35
CA THR A 660 7.24 -17.42 -14.79
C THR A 660 5.72 -17.50 -14.99
N PRO A 661 4.90 -16.96 -14.09
CA PRO A 661 3.44 -16.98 -14.26
C PRO A 661 2.96 -16.29 -15.54
N GLY A 662 3.53 -15.12 -15.89
CA GLY A 662 3.07 -14.31 -17.02
C GLY A 662 3.98 -14.26 -18.25
N ASN A 663 5.27 -14.60 -18.12
CA ASN A 663 6.27 -14.36 -19.18
C ASN A 663 6.88 -15.63 -19.78
N GLY A 664 6.30 -16.79 -19.48
CA GLY A 664 6.72 -18.06 -20.08
C GLY A 664 7.95 -18.67 -19.42
N TYR A 665 8.77 -19.35 -20.23
CA TYR A 665 10.01 -19.99 -19.77
C TYR A 665 11.20 -19.15 -20.18
N LEU A 666 12.11 -18.90 -19.24
CA LEU A 666 13.26 -18.01 -19.41
C LEU A 666 14.55 -18.81 -19.21
N LEU A 667 15.55 -18.55 -20.05
CA LEU A 667 16.94 -18.94 -19.82
C LEU A 667 17.73 -17.65 -19.63
N ASP A 668 18.02 -17.34 -18.37
CA ASP A 668 18.76 -16.17 -17.95
C ASP A 668 20.22 -16.56 -17.68
N TRP A 669 21.18 -15.72 -18.04
CA TRP A 669 22.60 -15.97 -17.74
C TRP A 669 23.39 -14.69 -17.48
N ASP A 670 24.48 -14.87 -16.75
CA ASP A 670 25.53 -13.90 -16.50
C ASP A 670 26.49 -13.88 -17.70
N SER A 671 26.36 -12.88 -18.57
CA SER A 671 27.11 -12.83 -19.84
C SER A 671 28.53 -12.28 -19.70
N ASP A 672 28.80 -11.49 -18.67
CA ASP A 672 30.09 -10.82 -18.47
C ASP A 672 30.93 -11.39 -17.31
N GLY A 673 30.33 -12.25 -16.49
CA GLY A 673 30.98 -12.96 -15.40
C GLY A 673 31.04 -12.17 -14.10
N ASP A 674 30.24 -11.12 -13.92
CA ASP A 674 30.22 -10.28 -12.73
C ASP A 674 29.43 -10.88 -11.55
N GLY A 675 28.71 -11.98 -11.78
CA GLY A 675 27.85 -12.62 -10.79
C GLY A 675 26.38 -12.18 -10.83
N HIS A 676 25.94 -11.48 -11.86
CA HIS A 676 24.57 -11.03 -12.07
C HIS A 676 23.99 -11.55 -13.38
N LEU A 677 22.71 -11.94 -13.39
CA LEU A 677 22.03 -12.29 -14.65
C LEU A 677 21.74 -11.01 -15.43
N ASP A 678 22.23 -10.90 -16.66
CA ASP A 678 22.11 -9.67 -17.46
C ASP A 678 21.61 -9.94 -18.89
N SER A 679 21.48 -11.21 -19.24
CA SER A 679 21.05 -11.68 -20.56
C SER A 679 19.97 -12.74 -20.44
N GLN A 680 19.05 -12.78 -21.41
CA GLN A 680 17.86 -13.63 -21.36
C GLN A 680 17.41 -14.09 -22.76
N ASP A 681 17.01 -15.37 -22.83
CA ASP A 681 16.18 -15.94 -23.89
C ASP A 681 14.84 -16.36 -23.29
N SER A 682 13.75 -16.24 -24.06
CA SER A 682 12.41 -16.61 -23.61
C SER A 682 11.64 -17.46 -24.64
N ALA A 683 10.77 -18.33 -24.15
CA ALA A 683 9.91 -19.14 -25.01
C ALA A 683 8.58 -19.54 -24.34
N GLY A 684 7.54 -19.61 -25.17
CA GLY A 684 6.27 -20.24 -24.82
C GLY A 684 5.49 -19.55 -23.69
N THR A 685 4.56 -20.30 -23.09
CA THR A 685 3.75 -19.86 -21.95
C THR A 685 3.79 -20.94 -20.90
N ALA A 686 4.11 -20.57 -19.66
CA ALA A 686 4.19 -21.51 -18.55
C ALA A 686 2.82 -22.14 -18.29
N ALA A 687 2.84 -23.38 -17.83
CA ALA A 687 1.66 -24.08 -17.33
C ALA A 687 2.14 -25.09 -16.28
N TYR A 688 1.28 -25.42 -15.32
CA TYR A 688 1.64 -26.34 -14.24
C TYR A 688 0.75 -27.58 -14.28
N PRO A 689 1.32 -28.79 -14.13
CA PRO A 689 2.75 -29.05 -14.01
C PRO A 689 3.54 -28.76 -15.31
N SER A 690 4.80 -28.36 -15.16
CA SER A 690 5.77 -28.23 -16.26
C SER A 690 7.08 -28.93 -15.91
N TRP A 691 7.89 -29.18 -16.92
CA TRP A 691 9.22 -29.77 -16.77
C TRP A 691 10.27 -28.87 -17.40
N LEU A 692 11.39 -28.71 -16.72
CA LEU A 692 12.56 -28.03 -17.21
C LEU A 692 13.70 -29.02 -17.38
N LYS A 693 14.52 -28.81 -18.41
CA LYS A 693 15.71 -29.60 -18.68
C LYS A 693 16.83 -28.69 -19.14
N LEU A 694 17.97 -28.80 -18.48
CA LEU A 694 19.20 -28.11 -18.82
C LEU A 694 20.24 -29.16 -19.23
N VAL A 695 20.87 -28.97 -20.38
CA VAL A 695 21.93 -29.86 -20.89
C VAL A 695 23.21 -29.06 -21.03
N ARG A 696 24.30 -29.57 -20.44
CA ARG A 696 25.62 -28.96 -20.50
C ARG A 696 26.56 -29.74 -21.42
N THR A 697 27.30 -29.02 -22.27
CA THR A 697 28.42 -29.55 -23.06
C THR A 697 29.55 -28.52 -23.06
N GLY A 698 30.64 -28.82 -22.37
CA GLY A 698 31.70 -27.87 -22.05
C GLY A 698 31.19 -26.69 -21.22
N THR A 699 31.30 -25.49 -21.78
CA THR A 699 30.74 -24.23 -21.25
C THR A 699 29.38 -23.90 -21.85
N THR A 700 28.89 -24.69 -22.81
CA THR A 700 27.63 -24.44 -23.49
C THR A 700 26.47 -25.10 -22.74
N TYR A 701 25.40 -24.33 -22.53
CA TYR A 701 24.17 -24.77 -21.89
C TYR A 701 22.98 -24.63 -22.84
N SER A 702 22.13 -25.65 -22.88
CA SER A 702 20.86 -25.60 -23.63
C SER A 702 19.69 -25.87 -22.70
N GLY A 703 18.80 -24.89 -22.61
CA GLY A 703 17.60 -24.94 -21.78
C GLY A 703 16.37 -25.38 -22.57
N TYR A 704 15.58 -26.28 -22.00
CA TYR A 704 14.36 -26.80 -22.60
C TYR A 704 13.21 -26.83 -21.60
N TYR A 705 11.99 -26.70 -22.11
CA TYR A 705 10.77 -26.94 -21.34
C TYR A 705 9.89 -28.02 -21.96
N SER A 706 9.01 -28.61 -21.15
CA SER A 706 7.96 -29.53 -21.58
C SER A 706 6.71 -29.37 -20.71
N LYS A 707 5.53 -29.59 -21.30
CA LYS A 707 4.24 -29.63 -20.60
C LYS A 707 3.74 -31.06 -20.34
N ASP A 708 4.42 -32.06 -20.89
CA ASP A 708 3.99 -33.46 -20.88
C ASP A 708 5.13 -34.45 -20.57
N ASN A 709 6.33 -33.92 -20.26
CA ASN A 709 7.57 -34.69 -20.03
C ASN A 709 8.05 -35.56 -21.21
N SER A 710 7.58 -35.31 -22.42
CA SER A 710 7.92 -36.09 -23.62
C SER A 710 8.29 -35.22 -24.81
N THR A 711 7.56 -34.12 -25.01
CA THR A 711 7.79 -33.13 -26.04
C THR A 711 8.61 -31.99 -25.44
N TRP A 712 9.90 -31.93 -25.78
CA TRP A 712 10.81 -30.90 -25.30
C TRP A 712 10.97 -29.79 -26.34
N LYS A 713 10.79 -28.53 -25.90
CA LYS A 713 10.97 -27.33 -26.72
C LYS A 713 12.15 -26.53 -26.19
N LEU A 714 12.99 -26.06 -27.10
CA LEU A 714 14.15 -25.22 -26.76
C LEU A 714 13.66 -23.86 -26.25
N VAL A 715 14.26 -23.39 -25.17
CA VAL A 715 14.18 -22.00 -24.70
C VAL A 715 15.31 -21.20 -25.33
N GLY A 716 16.56 -21.66 -25.13
CA GLY A 716 17.76 -21.03 -25.67
C GLY A 716 18.99 -21.93 -25.53
N THR A 717 20.07 -21.54 -26.21
CA THR A 717 21.40 -22.16 -26.11
C THR A 717 22.45 -21.07 -25.95
N ILE A 718 23.21 -21.11 -24.85
CA ILE A 718 24.15 -20.07 -24.45
C ILE A 718 25.54 -20.67 -24.19
N ASP A 719 26.58 -19.85 -24.30
CA ASP A 719 27.92 -20.19 -23.83
C ASP A 719 28.20 -19.40 -22.56
N LEU A 720 28.57 -20.08 -21.48
CA LEU A 720 28.83 -19.49 -20.17
C LEU A 720 30.33 -19.52 -19.87
N PRO A 721 31.09 -18.48 -20.26
CA PRO A 721 32.55 -18.52 -20.27
C PRO A 721 33.18 -18.64 -18.88
N THR A 722 32.46 -18.26 -17.83
CA THR A 722 32.91 -18.31 -16.44
C THR A 722 32.46 -19.57 -15.68
N ALA A 723 31.86 -20.55 -16.38
CA ALA A 723 31.48 -21.84 -15.82
C ALA A 723 32.70 -22.65 -15.34
N ALA A 724 32.75 -22.97 -14.05
CA ALA A 724 33.78 -23.84 -13.49
C ALA A 724 33.62 -25.30 -13.98
N PRO A 725 34.67 -26.15 -13.91
CA PRO A 725 34.59 -27.56 -14.31
C PRO A 725 33.48 -28.34 -13.59
N THR A 726 33.21 -27.98 -12.34
CA THR A 726 32.06 -28.45 -11.55
C THR A 726 31.38 -27.24 -10.93
N GLN A 727 30.05 -27.24 -10.90
CA GLN A 727 29.23 -26.15 -10.38
C GLN A 727 28.13 -26.71 -9.47
N ASP A 728 27.62 -25.85 -8.61
CA ASP A 728 26.41 -26.13 -7.85
C ASP A 728 25.19 -26.07 -8.79
N VAL A 729 24.24 -26.98 -8.60
CA VAL A 729 22.96 -26.97 -9.32
C VAL A 729 21.81 -27.23 -8.37
N GLY A 730 20.75 -26.46 -8.54
CA GLY A 730 19.62 -26.54 -7.64
C GLY A 730 18.34 -26.01 -8.22
N LEU A 731 17.33 -26.01 -7.36
CA LEU A 731 16.02 -25.41 -7.55
C LEU A 731 16.05 -24.02 -6.94
N THR A 732 15.51 -23.02 -7.62
CA THR A 732 15.41 -21.64 -7.13
C THR A 732 13.97 -21.16 -7.13
N ASN A 733 13.67 -20.20 -6.26
CA ASN A 733 12.39 -19.51 -6.14
C ASN A 733 12.61 -18.05 -5.71
N THR A 734 11.97 -17.11 -6.41
CA THR A 734 11.87 -15.68 -6.02
C THR A 734 10.46 -15.17 -6.31
N SER A 735 9.95 -14.27 -5.46
CA SER A 735 8.58 -13.76 -5.58
C SER A 735 8.42 -12.62 -6.57
N HIS A 736 9.53 -12.01 -6.99
CA HIS A 736 9.55 -10.76 -7.75
C HIS A 736 8.75 -9.63 -7.05
N ALA A 737 8.69 -9.69 -5.72
CA ALA A 737 8.02 -8.74 -4.86
C ALA A 737 8.60 -8.85 -3.44
N SER A 738 9.42 -7.87 -3.06
CA SER A 738 10.00 -7.80 -1.71
C SER A 738 8.90 -7.88 -0.65
N GLY A 739 9.12 -8.68 0.39
CA GLY A 739 8.14 -8.89 1.46
C GLY A 739 6.99 -9.85 1.12
N THR A 740 6.78 -10.20 -0.15
CA THR A 740 5.77 -11.20 -0.56
C THR A 740 6.44 -12.57 -0.68
N THR A 741 5.84 -13.61 -0.12
CA THR A 741 6.38 -14.98 -0.22
C THR A 741 5.75 -15.73 -1.39
N ASN A 742 6.57 -16.17 -2.33
CA ASN A 742 6.17 -17.09 -3.39
C ASN A 742 6.42 -18.53 -2.96
N GLU A 743 5.49 -19.42 -3.27
CA GLU A 743 5.58 -20.86 -2.99
C GLU A 743 5.67 -21.63 -4.30
N THR A 744 6.72 -22.43 -4.43
CA THR A 744 6.87 -23.38 -5.53
C THR A 744 7.10 -24.79 -5.03
N ASP A 745 6.33 -25.72 -5.60
CA ASP A 745 6.45 -27.15 -5.38
C ASP A 745 7.11 -27.82 -6.58
N PHE A 746 8.23 -28.48 -6.31
CA PHE A 746 9.01 -29.23 -7.27
C PHE A 746 8.93 -30.73 -6.99
N ASP A 747 9.22 -31.53 -8.00
CA ASP A 747 9.36 -32.97 -7.91
C ASP A 747 10.33 -33.46 -8.99
N ALA A 748 10.78 -34.71 -8.86
CA ALA A 748 11.65 -35.37 -9.84
C ALA A 748 12.90 -34.53 -10.22
N PHE A 749 13.49 -33.82 -9.27
CA PHE A 749 14.76 -33.12 -9.47
C PHE A 749 15.90 -34.14 -9.57
N SER A 750 16.62 -34.12 -10.70
CA SER A 750 17.76 -34.99 -10.95
C SER A 750 18.79 -34.32 -11.83
N THR A 751 20.06 -34.66 -11.61
CA THR A 751 21.17 -34.35 -12.51
C THR A 751 21.93 -35.64 -12.83
N THR A 752 22.15 -35.92 -14.11
CA THR A 752 22.80 -37.15 -14.57
C THR A 752 23.92 -36.86 -15.57
N PRO A 753 25.03 -37.62 -15.57
CA PRO A 753 26.12 -37.49 -16.54
C PRO A 753 25.76 -37.75 -18.00
#